data_AF-A0A7R8AR52-F1
#
_entry.id   AF-A0A7R8AR52-F1
#
_cell.length_a   1.000
_cell.length_b   1.000
_cell.length_c   1.000
_cell.angle_alpha   90.00
_cell.angle_beta   90.00
_cell.angle_gamma   90.00
#
_symmetry.space_group_name_H-M   'P 1'
#
loop_
_entity.id
_entity.type
_entity.pdbx_description
1 polymer ?
#
loop_
_entity_poly.entity_id
_entity_poly.type
_entity_poly.pdbx_seq_one_letter_code
_entity_poly.pdbx_strand_id
1 'polypeptide(L)'
;MASEFSILTPNAMLGYGYRAEQFWYGIQQFSPRAIIVDSGSTDGGPYKLGLNKMTCGRESYLRDLTPILQACFYKKIQVLISSAGGDGSDKHVQEMLEMVQEIAAKEGFSFKVATVSAGFDRRLLAERISNKKVSPCGPVEELTIDSAQRAIDIVAQIGAEPYVPQELVGAGMDLTVHRYLKALQSNPDIILGGRSYDPAPFAAFSLYHGVQPGVAWHMGKIMECGGICAVPKGRSMIATVRHDSFDLTPLAPRERCTPLSVAAHTLYEKTRPDRLPGPGGVLVLDNASYEQLTGKTVRVRGANFVPSTVYQVKLEGVEKLGYRTVFIGGIRDPILISQIDEFLAEVRAYTQKLFPELDQSPQYRLIFHFYGRNGTMGPIEPSPVAGHELGILGEVVAPSQELSDTIANNARASVLHMPYTDQVATTGNFASPLSPHETPVGPVFRFNVYHLVDLEKGEEVSLFPISLITINNPSHDSPCPGLTAAERDQLAAEPLQPIMQKTVPQEECKMLDIAKIIRSKNSSPFELTFDIMFDNGEAYTRVMNSGVLTNEHIMELYHLKSKDIITNMFFEPALAWKCTIQRPWEQGTVGERDTLGTQQHGPLLNIIVPKARNDSVQPRSMFTAKDSVEHIWKTLSLPAESLAQLHLPGEGLGLPSSFKIAHLAQASIGLSALLAAQIHAHRNSIPTHTVSVPLKHAVIEFKSERLYTLDANSTPSPWSPIGGLHKTADGYVRIHDSFPNHREGARSLLGCSPDANRDETSAKIAAWRAIDLESTAFDSKLVISALRSYTEWDVLPQARAIADFPILLRKLCDGPKGLPKTMQSANNDKALRGLRVLELSRVIAAPLAGRTLAAHGADVLWVTSPNLPDLPAIDRDFGRGKRTIHIDLSDTSDYENISRLLDDAHVFLQGFRPGGLASRGLSPSDLASRYKHRNIICANMSAYGPDGPWCSRRGFDSLVQTCSGMNVSEAEHFGGGEAARPTPCQALDHAGGYFLSAGIMAALYKQATEGGSWEVNVSLAGVMKYLRSLGQFEGKTGFATRDYTCTADVPTEYLETRETGFGEMTAVKHSAAIEGVQVGWDIMPKPLGTDKKVWL
;
A
#
# COMPACT_ATOMS: atom_id res chain seq x y z
N MET A 1 -41.19 4.53 -6.65
CA MET A 1 -40.40 3.35 -7.08
C MET A 1 -39.90 2.68 -5.81
N ALA A 2 -40.09 1.37 -5.64
CA ALA A 2 -39.85 0.70 -4.35
C ALA A 2 -38.39 0.91 -3.88
N SER A 3 -38.21 1.46 -2.68
CA SER A 3 -36.93 1.90 -2.12
C SER A 3 -36.01 0.79 -1.61
N GLU A 4 -36.51 -0.45 -1.59
CA GLU A 4 -35.86 -1.63 -1.01
C GLU A 4 -36.26 -2.89 -1.78
N PHE A 5 -35.32 -3.81 -1.98
CA PHE A 5 -35.57 -5.15 -2.56
C PHE A 5 -34.55 -6.15 -2.02
N SER A 6 -34.79 -7.45 -2.23
CA SER A 6 -33.89 -8.53 -1.76
C SER A 6 -33.30 -9.34 -2.90
N ILE A 7 -32.05 -9.78 -2.72
CA ILE A 7 -31.33 -10.72 -3.60
C ILE A 7 -30.99 -11.97 -2.77
N LEU A 8 -31.26 -13.16 -3.32
CA LEU A 8 -30.93 -14.44 -2.70
C LEU A 8 -29.74 -15.08 -3.40
N THR A 9 -28.71 -15.44 -2.63
CA THR A 9 -27.63 -16.33 -3.08
C THR A 9 -27.77 -17.68 -2.39
N PRO A 10 -28.15 -18.76 -3.10
CA PRO A 10 -28.31 -20.07 -2.49
C PRO A 10 -26.96 -20.69 -2.11
N ASN A 11 -25.93 -20.43 -2.89
CA ASN A 11 -24.56 -20.88 -2.66
C ASN A 11 -23.58 -20.05 -3.52
N ALA A 12 -22.30 -20.02 -3.15
CA ALA A 12 -21.25 -19.37 -3.93
C ALA A 12 -21.01 -20.07 -5.28
N MET A 13 -20.91 -21.40 -5.23
CA MET A 13 -20.61 -22.25 -6.38
C MET A 13 -21.76 -23.21 -6.66
N LEU A 14 -22.30 -23.17 -7.87
CA LEU A 14 -23.37 -24.06 -8.26
C LEU A 14 -22.84 -25.51 -8.38
N GLY A 15 -23.62 -26.47 -7.92
CA GLY A 15 -23.25 -27.89 -7.86
C GLY A 15 -22.65 -28.33 -6.52
N TYR A 16 -22.12 -27.41 -5.70
CA TYR A 16 -21.64 -27.76 -4.35
C TYR A 16 -22.78 -28.17 -3.40
N GLY A 17 -24.03 -27.83 -3.74
CA GLY A 17 -25.22 -28.15 -2.94
C GLY A 17 -25.62 -27.07 -1.94
N TYR A 18 -26.91 -26.96 -1.69
CA TYR A 18 -27.50 -26.16 -0.62
C TYR A 18 -28.76 -26.86 -0.08
N ARG A 19 -29.23 -26.48 1.12
CA ARG A 19 -30.41 -27.10 1.73
C ARG A 19 -31.68 -26.51 1.11
N ALA A 20 -32.50 -27.36 0.51
CA ALA A 20 -33.71 -26.94 -0.21
C ALA A 20 -34.70 -26.22 0.72
N GLU A 21 -34.82 -26.67 1.98
CA GLU A 21 -35.66 -26.05 2.98
C GLU A 21 -35.22 -24.63 3.33
N GLN A 22 -33.91 -24.35 3.40
CA GLN A 22 -33.38 -23.00 3.66
C GLN A 22 -33.58 -22.08 2.46
N PHE A 23 -33.41 -22.63 1.24
CA PHE A 23 -33.71 -21.91 0.01
C PHE A 23 -35.18 -21.50 -0.06
N TRP A 24 -36.12 -22.44 0.11
CA TRP A 24 -37.55 -22.14 0.09
C TRP A 24 -38.00 -21.24 1.23
N TYR A 25 -37.40 -21.38 2.43
CA TYR A 25 -37.56 -20.42 3.52
C TYR A 25 -37.19 -19.00 3.06
N GLY A 26 -36.03 -18.83 2.43
CA GLY A 26 -35.59 -17.54 1.89
C GLY A 26 -36.55 -16.95 0.85
N ILE A 27 -37.02 -17.79 -0.08
CA ILE A 27 -37.99 -17.40 -1.11
C ILE A 27 -39.31 -16.92 -0.48
N GLN A 28 -39.86 -17.68 0.48
CA GLN A 28 -41.17 -17.39 1.09
C GLN A 28 -41.12 -16.26 2.12
N GLN A 29 -40.00 -16.10 2.82
CA GLN A 29 -39.85 -15.09 3.87
C GLN A 29 -39.48 -13.72 3.30
N PHE A 30 -38.58 -13.66 2.32
CA PHE A 30 -38.01 -12.41 1.83
C PHE A 30 -38.52 -11.99 0.44
N SER A 31 -39.25 -12.87 -0.27
CA SER A 31 -39.77 -12.62 -1.63
C SER A 31 -38.72 -11.95 -2.53
N PRO A 32 -37.54 -12.57 -2.71
CA PRO A 32 -36.42 -11.93 -3.40
C PRO A 32 -36.79 -11.60 -4.84
N ARG A 33 -36.25 -10.48 -5.33
CA ARG A 33 -36.46 -10.04 -6.71
C ARG A 33 -35.57 -10.80 -7.70
N ALA A 34 -34.40 -11.24 -7.23
CA ALA A 34 -33.49 -12.06 -8.00
C ALA A 34 -32.83 -13.16 -7.15
N ILE A 35 -32.53 -14.27 -7.84
CA ILE A 35 -31.59 -15.29 -7.39
C ILE A 35 -30.31 -15.11 -8.20
N ILE A 36 -29.19 -14.83 -7.55
CA ILE A 36 -27.92 -14.58 -8.22
C ILE A 36 -26.86 -15.56 -7.70
N VAL A 37 -26.11 -16.17 -8.62
CA VAL A 37 -25.00 -17.08 -8.32
C VAL A 37 -23.85 -16.72 -9.26
N ASP A 38 -22.70 -16.27 -8.74
CA ASP A 38 -21.56 -16.07 -9.65
C ASP A 38 -21.00 -17.40 -10.15
N SER A 39 -20.99 -18.46 -9.34
CA SER A 39 -20.50 -19.77 -9.76
C SER A 39 -19.07 -19.76 -10.35
N GLY A 40 -18.28 -18.72 -10.08
CA GLY A 40 -16.92 -18.55 -10.56
C GLY A 40 -15.88 -19.01 -9.55
N SER A 41 -14.82 -19.67 -9.99
CA SER A 41 -13.62 -19.87 -9.17
C SER A 41 -12.42 -20.29 -9.99
N THR A 42 -11.38 -19.45 -10.01
CA THR A 42 -10.03 -19.82 -10.47
C THR A 42 -9.19 -20.42 -9.33
N ASP A 43 -9.77 -20.62 -8.13
CA ASP A 43 -9.03 -21.12 -6.96
C ASP A 43 -8.52 -22.55 -7.16
N GLY A 44 -9.22 -23.32 -7.99
CA GLY A 44 -8.81 -24.68 -8.34
C GLY A 44 -7.56 -24.76 -9.23
N GLY A 45 -7.03 -23.62 -9.69
CA GLY A 45 -5.90 -23.56 -10.61
C GLY A 45 -6.30 -23.78 -12.07
N PRO A 46 -5.31 -23.93 -12.98
CA PRO A 46 -5.51 -23.85 -14.43
C PRO A 46 -6.18 -25.08 -15.06
N TYR A 47 -6.38 -26.14 -14.28
CA TYR A 47 -6.77 -27.46 -14.77
C TYR A 47 -8.15 -27.50 -15.43
N LYS A 48 -9.12 -26.79 -14.85
CA LYS A 48 -10.52 -26.82 -15.30
C LYS A 48 -10.68 -26.12 -16.65
N LEU A 49 -10.07 -24.94 -16.80
CA LEU A 49 -10.01 -24.20 -18.05
C LEU A 49 -9.22 -24.98 -19.11
N GLY A 50 -8.12 -25.62 -18.72
CA GLY A 50 -7.26 -26.39 -19.63
C GLY A 50 -7.93 -27.64 -20.21
N LEU A 51 -8.84 -28.27 -19.47
CA LEU A 51 -9.66 -29.39 -19.95
C LEU A 51 -11.02 -28.97 -20.51
N ASN A 52 -11.40 -27.70 -20.36
CA ASN A 52 -12.72 -27.18 -20.67
C ASN A 52 -13.83 -28.07 -20.06
N LYS A 53 -13.68 -28.31 -18.74
CA LYS A 53 -14.52 -29.18 -17.92
C LYS A 53 -15.04 -28.40 -16.71
N MET A 54 -16.35 -28.48 -16.48
CA MET A 54 -16.98 -27.88 -15.30
C MET A 54 -16.39 -28.38 -13.96
N THR A 55 -16.55 -27.57 -12.92
CA THR A 55 -16.06 -27.87 -11.57
C THR A 55 -16.70 -29.13 -11.00
N CYS A 56 -18.04 -29.22 -11.05
CA CYS A 56 -18.83 -30.32 -10.50
C CYS A 56 -19.25 -31.33 -11.58
N GLY A 57 -19.74 -32.50 -11.16
CA GLY A 57 -20.41 -33.42 -12.07
C GLY A 57 -21.79 -32.90 -12.49
N ARG A 58 -22.25 -33.25 -13.71
CA ARG A 58 -23.52 -32.79 -14.30
C ARG A 58 -24.72 -32.95 -13.35
N GLU A 59 -24.89 -34.11 -12.73
CA GLU A 59 -25.99 -34.39 -11.77
C GLU A 59 -26.05 -33.40 -10.60
N SER A 60 -24.89 -32.88 -10.17
CA SER A 60 -24.85 -31.89 -9.09
C SER A 60 -25.43 -30.55 -9.52
N TYR A 61 -25.19 -30.14 -10.77
CA TYR A 61 -25.80 -28.93 -11.34
C TYR A 61 -27.30 -29.11 -11.54
N LEU A 62 -27.77 -30.25 -12.07
CA LEU A 62 -29.19 -30.54 -12.23
C LEU A 62 -29.96 -30.48 -10.90
N ARG A 63 -29.39 -31.09 -9.84
CA ARG A 63 -29.94 -31.04 -8.48
C ARG A 63 -30.10 -29.61 -7.96
N ASP A 64 -29.10 -28.77 -8.15
CA ASP A 64 -29.08 -27.39 -7.63
C ASP A 64 -29.88 -26.42 -8.51
N LEU A 65 -29.93 -26.62 -9.83
CA LEU A 65 -30.70 -25.78 -10.75
C LEU A 65 -32.21 -25.99 -10.61
N THR A 66 -32.66 -27.22 -10.36
CA THR A 66 -34.09 -27.56 -10.39
C THR A 66 -34.92 -26.67 -9.44
N PRO A 67 -34.57 -26.49 -8.14
CA PRO A 67 -35.32 -25.61 -7.26
C PRO A 67 -35.26 -24.14 -7.65
N ILE A 68 -34.13 -23.68 -8.23
CA ILE A 68 -33.97 -22.29 -8.72
C ILE A 68 -34.92 -22.03 -9.88
N LEU A 69 -35.00 -22.94 -10.84
CA LEU A 69 -35.89 -22.82 -12.00
C LEU A 69 -37.36 -22.95 -11.61
N GLN A 70 -37.69 -23.79 -10.63
CA GLN A 70 -39.04 -23.84 -10.05
C GLN A 70 -39.42 -22.50 -9.42
N ALA A 71 -38.54 -21.89 -8.61
CA ALA A 71 -38.79 -20.57 -8.03
C ALA A 71 -38.93 -19.48 -9.12
N CYS A 72 -38.09 -19.51 -10.14
CA CYS A 72 -38.18 -18.63 -11.30
C CYS A 72 -39.56 -18.72 -11.97
N PHE A 73 -40.01 -19.94 -12.30
CA PHE A 73 -41.27 -20.17 -12.99
C PHE A 73 -42.50 -19.78 -12.15
N TYR A 74 -42.60 -20.28 -10.92
CA TYR A 74 -43.80 -20.11 -10.07
C TYR A 74 -43.86 -18.76 -9.36
N LYS A 75 -42.71 -18.18 -8.99
CA LYS A 75 -42.66 -16.91 -8.24
C LYS A 75 -42.25 -15.72 -9.09
N LYS A 76 -41.94 -15.93 -10.37
CA LYS A 76 -41.50 -14.89 -11.32
C LYS A 76 -40.26 -14.13 -10.82
N ILE A 77 -39.33 -14.87 -10.22
CA ILE A 77 -38.06 -14.36 -9.71
C ILE A 77 -37.02 -14.45 -10.82
N GLN A 78 -36.27 -13.38 -11.06
CA GLN A 78 -35.23 -13.38 -12.09
C GLN A 78 -34.01 -14.17 -11.63
N VAL A 79 -33.38 -14.93 -12.52
CA VAL A 79 -32.20 -15.76 -12.20
C VAL A 79 -30.99 -15.28 -12.98
N LEU A 80 -29.88 -15.02 -12.28
CA LEU A 80 -28.59 -14.67 -12.90
C LEU A 80 -27.54 -15.67 -12.43
N ILE A 81 -26.94 -16.38 -13.38
CA ILE A 81 -25.81 -17.29 -13.14
C ILE A 81 -24.66 -16.80 -14.00
N SER A 82 -23.60 -16.24 -13.42
CA SER A 82 -22.38 -15.93 -14.17
C SER A 82 -21.36 -17.05 -14.06
N SER A 83 -20.15 -16.83 -14.58
CA SER A 83 -18.99 -17.73 -14.56
C SER A 83 -19.36 -19.20 -14.69
N ALA A 84 -20.25 -19.51 -15.64
CA ALA A 84 -20.93 -20.79 -15.72
C ALA A 84 -19.93 -21.95 -15.64
N GLY A 85 -20.23 -22.93 -14.78
CA GLY A 85 -19.39 -24.11 -14.62
C GLY A 85 -18.07 -23.92 -13.87
N GLY A 86 -17.74 -22.71 -13.40
CA GLY A 86 -16.50 -22.41 -12.66
C GLY A 86 -15.63 -21.38 -13.37
N ASP A 87 -15.06 -21.75 -14.51
CA ASP A 87 -14.20 -20.85 -15.28
C ASP A 87 -14.96 -20.03 -16.33
N GLY A 88 -16.25 -20.30 -16.55
CA GLY A 88 -17.09 -19.49 -17.43
C GLY A 88 -16.67 -19.45 -18.91
N SER A 89 -16.10 -20.54 -19.45
CA SER A 89 -15.90 -20.64 -20.90
C SER A 89 -17.24 -20.64 -21.65
N ASP A 90 -17.22 -20.25 -22.93
CA ASP A 90 -18.44 -20.25 -23.75
C ASP A 90 -19.06 -21.66 -23.87
N LYS A 91 -18.22 -22.70 -23.82
CA LYS A 91 -18.67 -24.10 -23.75
C LYS A 91 -19.44 -24.39 -22.47
N HIS A 92 -18.97 -23.89 -21.32
CA HIS A 92 -19.69 -24.08 -20.06
C HIS A 92 -21.04 -23.35 -20.04
N VAL A 93 -21.12 -22.16 -20.65
CA VAL A 93 -22.40 -21.44 -20.82
C VAL A 93 -23.39 -22.29 -21.63
N GLN A 94 -22.93 -22.90 -22.71
CA GLN A 94 -23.75 -23.76 -23.56
C GLN A 94 -24.21 -25.04 -22.82
N GLU A 95 -23.31 -25.72 -22.12
CA GLU A 95 -23.67 -26.90 -21.31
C GLU A 95 -24.67 -26.55 -20.18
N MET A 96 -24.58 -25.34 -19.59
CA MET A 96 -25.54 -24.85 -18.61
C MET A 96 -26.92 -24.57 -19.23
N LEU A 97 -26.94 -23.96 -20.42
CA LEU A 97 -28.18 -23.75 -21.18
C LEU A 97 -28.87 -25.08 -21.51
N GLU A 98 -28.12 -26.10 -21.90
CA GLU A 98 -28.66 -27.45 -22.17
C GLU A 98 -29.32 -28.05 -20.91
N MET A 99 -28.72 -27.89 -19.74
CA MET A 99 -29.31 -28.32 -18.47
C MET A 99 -30.60 -27.54 -18.14
N VAL A 100 -30.64 -26.23 -18.41
CA VAL A 100 -31.87 -25.43 -18.25
C VAL A 100 -32.96 -25.91 -19.20
N GLN A 101 -32.64 -26.20 -20.46
CA GLN A 101 -33.57 -26.76 -21.45
C GLN A 101 -34.10 -28.14 -21.05
N GLU A 102 -33.23 -29.00 -20.53
CA GLU A 102 -33.58 -30.33 -20.05
C GLU A 102 -34.58 -30.27 -18.88
N ILE A 103 -34.29 -29.45 -17.86
CA ILE A 103 -35.20 -29.26 -16.72
C ILE A 103 -36.52 -28.62 -17.19
N ALA A 104 -36.46 -27.61 -18.06
CA ALA A 104 -37.65 -26.95 -18.57
C ALA A 104 -38.55 -27.92 -19.36
N ALA A 105 -37.97 -28.80 -20.18
CA ALA A 105 -38.72 -29.81 -20.92
C ALA A 105 -39.35 -30.85 -19.98
N LYS A 106 -38.60 -31.29 -18.96
CA LYS A 106 -39.09 -32.27 -17.97
C LYS A 106 -40.24 -31.73 -17.11
N GLU A 107 -40.16 -30.48 -16.70
CA GLU A 107 -41.13 -29.86 -15.77
C GLU A 107 -42.24 -29.07 -16.50
N GLY A 108 -42.16 -28.91 -17.83
CA GLY A 108 -43.12 -28.14 -18.63
C GLY A 108 -42.98 -26.62 -18.47
N PHE A 109 -41.79 -26.12 -18.15
CA PHE A 109 -41.55 -24.68 -17.96
C PHE A 109 -41.23 -23.98 -19.27
N SER A 110 -41.71 -22.75 -19.40
CA SER A 110 -41.36 -21.84 -20.49
C SER A 110 -40.58 -20.65 -19.92
N PHE A 111 -39.46 -20.31 -20.57
CA PHE A 111 -38.53 -19.28 -20.11
C PHE A 111 -37.98 -18.47 -21.29
N LYS A 112 -37.70 -17.18 -21.04
CA LYS A 112 -36.82 -16.36 -21.84
C LYS A 112 -35.42 -16.36 -21.22
N VAL A 113 -34.44 -16.89 -21.94
CA VAL A 113 -33.06 -17.04 -21.48
C VAL A 113 -32.14 -16.13 -22.28
N ALA A 114 -31.29 -15.37 -21.60
CA ALA A 114 -30.17 -14.64 -22.20
C ALA A 114 -28.86 -15.36 -21.88
N THR A 115 -27.97 -15.47 -22.86
CA THR A 115 -26.59 -15.96 -22.68
C THR A 115 -25.60 -14.84 -22.98
N VAL A 116 -24.50 -14.77 -22.23
CA VAL A 116 -23.41 -13.79 -22.43
C VAL A 116 -22.08 -14.53 -22.56
N SER A 117 -21.42 -14.40 -23.70
CA SER A 117 -20.11 -15.04 -23.96
C SER A 117 -18.95 -14.25 -23.35
N ALA A 118 -17.89 -14.95 -22.99
CA ALA A 118 -16.67 -14.40 -22.38
C ALA A 118 -15.39 -14.72 -23.16
N GLY A 119 -15.47 -15.50 -24.25
CA GLY A 119 -14.31 -15.78 -25.10
C GLY A 119 -13.70 -14.52 -25.70
N PHE A 120 -12.37 -14.46 -25.75
CA PHE A 120 -11.64 -13.30 -26.30
C PHE A 120 -10.95 -13.63 -27.63
N ASP A 121 -11.13 -12.77 -28.64
CA ASP A 121 -10.56 -13.00 -29.98
C ASP A 121 -9.02 -12.88 -29.98
N ARG A 122 -8.36 -13.90 -30.54
CA ARG A 122 -6.89 -13.99 -30.53
C ARG A 122 -6.22 -13.02 -31.48
N ARG A 123 -6.88 -12.63 -32.58
CA ARG A 123 -6.33 -11.65 -33.53
C ARG A 123 -6.37 -10.26 -32.90
N LEU A 124 -7.49 -9.92 -32.26
CA LEU A 124 -7.63 -8.70 -31.47
C LEU A 124 -6.59 -8.66 -30.35
N LEU A 125 -6.39 -9.77 -29.62
CA LEU A 125 -5.35 -9.82 -28.60
C LEU A 125 -3.94 -9.58 -29.16
N ALA A 126 -3.59 -10.23 -30.28
CA ALA A 126 -2.30 -10.03 -30.94
C ALA A 126 -2.09 -8.57 -31.41
N GLU A 127 -3.15 -7.92 -31.88
CA GLU A 127 -3.17 -6.50 -32.21
C GLU A 127 -2.94 -5.63 -30.96
N ARG A 128 -3.66 -5.88 -29.86
CA ARG A 128 -3.53 -5.13 -28.60
C ARG A 128 -2.12 -5.28 -28.02
N ILE A 129 -1.52 -6.47 -28.09
CA ILE A 129 -0.12 -6.71 -27.68
C ILE A 129 0.83 -5.85 -28.53
N SER A 130 0.67 -5.88 -29.86
CA SER A 130 1.52 -5.11 -30.79
C SER A 130 1.43 -3.60 -30.54
N ASN A 131 0.24 -3.13 -30.14
CA ASN A 131 -0.07 -1.73 -29.85
C ASN A 131 0.21 -1.33 -28.39
N LYS A 132 0.82 -2.20 -27.56
CA LYS A 132 1.10 -1.97 -26.13
C LYS A 132 -0.15 -1.59 -25.30
N LYS A 133 -1.29 -2.19 -25.64
CA LYS A 133 -2.59 -2.05 -24.94
C LYS A 133 -2.89 -3.24 -24.02
N VAL A 134 -1.84 -3.96 -23.62
CA VAL A 134 -1.90 -5.12 -22.71
C VAL A 134 -0.84 -4.91 -21.65
N SER A 135 -1.19 -5.17 -20.39
CA SER A 135 -0.27 -5.06 -19.27
C SER A 135 -0.41 -6.24 -18.31
N PRO A 136 0.66 -6.65 -17.60
CA PRO A 136 0.61 -7.67 -16.55
C PRO A 136 -0.45 -7.38 -15.47
N CYS A 137 -1.19 -8.40 -15.03
CA CYS A 137 -2.09 -8.31 -13.87
C CYS A 137 -1.41 -8.91 -12.63
N GLY A 138 -0.59 -8.12 -11.94
CA GLY A 138 0.24 -8.59 -10.83
C GLY A 138 1.64 -9.03 -11.30
N PRO A 139 2.35 -9.89 -10.55
CA PRO A 139 3.75 -10.25 -10.83
C PRO A 139 3.88 -11.35 -11.89
N VAL A 140 3.32 -11.11 -13.08
CA VAL A 140 3.43 -11.99 -14.27
C VAL A 140 4.32 -11.33 -15.35
N GLU A 141 4.96 -12.14 -16.19
CA GLU A 141 5.76 -11.66 -17.32
C GLU A 141 4.90 -10.96 -18.37
N GLU A 142 5.51 -10.10 -19.20
CA GLU A 142 4.82 -9.45 -20.32
C GLU A 142 4.26 -10.48 -21.33
N LEU A 143 3.03 -10.25 -21.79
CA LEU A 143 2.38 -11.16 -22.72
C LEU A 143 2.97 -11.04 -24.13
N THR A 144 3.48 -12.16 -24.65
CA THR A 144 3.91 -12.28 -26.05
C THR A 144 2.81 -12.87 -26.92
N ILE A 145 2.83 -12.54 -28.21
CA ILE A 145 1.89 -13.10 -29.21
C ILE A 145 2.01 -14.63 -29.24
N ASP A 146 3.22 -15.17 -29.24
CA ASP A 146 3.46 -16.61 -29.23
C ASP A 146 2.89 -17.28 -27.97
N SER A 147 3.02 -16.64 -26.80
CA SER A 147 2.39 -17.15 -25.57
C SER A 147 0.87 -17.15 -25.68
N ALA A 148 0.26 -16.06 -26.14
CA ALA A 148 -1.18 -15.96 -26.34
C ALA A 148 -1.70 -17.01 -27.35
N GLN A 149 -0.92 -17.37 -28.38
CA GLN A 149 -1.28 -18.41 -29.34
C GLN A 149 -1.24 -19.83 -28.72
N ARG A 150 -0.37 -20.10 -27.76
CA ARG A 150 -0.28 -21.40 -27.07
C ARG A 150 -1.38 -21.65 -26.04
N ALA A 151 -2.09 -20.60 -25.61
CA ALA A 151 -3.23 -20.76 -24.70
C ALA A 151 -4.29 -21.69 -25.34
N ILE A 152 -4.85 -22.62 -24.57
CA ILE A 152 -5.91 -23.54 -25.02
C ILE A 152 -7.21 -22.79 -25.23
N ASP A 153 -7.57 -21.97 -24.24
CA ASP A 153 -8.73 -21.09 -24.25
C ASP A 153 -8.35 -19.77 -23.57
N ILE A 154 -9.05 -18.69 -23.93
CA ILE A 154 -8.85 -17.35 -23.36
C ILE A 154 -10.22 -16.76 -23.04
N VAL A 155 -10.45 -16.53 -21.75
CA VAL A 155 -11.68 -15.89 -21.25
C VAL A 155 -11.35 -14.50 -20.71
N ALA A 156 -12.28 -13.57 -20.87
CA ALA A 156 -12.20 -12.22 -20.35
C ALA A 156 -13.20 -12.04 -19.20
N GLN A 157 -12.77 -11.48 -18.08
CA GLN A 157 -13.66 -11.18 -16.95
C GLN A 157 -14.63 -10.05 -17.31
N ILE A 158 -15.88 -10.44 -17.55
CA ILE A 158 -16.99 -9.53 -17.85
C ILE A 158 -17.26 -8.58 -16.66
N GLY A 159 -17.40 -7.28 -16.96
CA GLY A 159 -17.86 -6.26 -16.01
C GLY A 159 -19.38 -6.22 -15.81
N ALA A 160 -19.90 -5.17 -15.18
CA ALA A 160 -21.35 -5.04 -14.98
C ALA A 160 -22.10 -4.63 -16.26
N GLU A 161 -21.39 -4.04 -17.23
CA GLU A 161 -21.94 -3.35 -18.39
C GLU A 161 -22.74 -4.27 -19.33
N PRO A 162 -22.31 -5.50 -19.65
CA PRO A 162 -23.12 -6.39 -20.48
C PRO A 162 -24.46 -6.77 -19.85
N TYR A 163 -24.59 -6.67 -18.53
CA TYR A 163 -25.79 -7.06 -17.80
C TYR A 163 -26.85 -5.93 -17.73
N VAL A 164 -26.50 -4.64 -17.64
CA VAL A 164 -27.41 -3.54 -17.22
C VAL A 164 -27.72 -2.49 -18.32
N PRO A 165 -28.85 -1.75 -18.24
CA PRO A 165 -29.06 -0.47 -18.95
C PRO A 165 -28.47 0.82 -18.30
N GLN A 166 -28.35 1.90 -19.10
CA GLN A 166 -27.39 3.02 -18.87
C GLN A 166 -27.74 4.01 -17.77
N GLU A 167 -28.99 4.08 -17.31
CA GLU A 167 -29.50 5.33 -16.73
C GLU A 167 -28.99 5.65 -15.31
N LEU A 168 -28.09 4.85 -14.72
CA LEU A 168 -27.75 4.96 -13.30
C LEU A 168 -26.24 4.80 -12.97
N VAL A 169 -25.35 5.35 -13.78
CA VAL A 169 -23.95 5.58 -13.38
C VAL A 169 -23.49 6.97 -13.80
N GLY A 170 -23.44 7.90 -12.85
CA GLY A 170 -22.79 9.21 -13.04
C GLY A 170 -23.38 10.34 -12.19
N ALA A 171 -22.98 10.42 -10.92
CA ALA A 171 -23.02 11.70 -10.20
C ALA A 171 -21.89 12.58 -10.74
N GLY A 172 -22.18 13.38 -11.78
CA GLY A 172 -21.41 14.60 -12.09
C GLY A 172 -20.37 14.55 -13.21
N MET A 173 -20.68 14.06 -14.40
CA MET A 173 -19.90 14.34 -15.62
C MET A 173 -20.77 14.48 -16.89
N ASP A 174 -20.23 15.27 -17.83
CA ASP A 174 -20.80 15.87 -19.03
C ASP A 174 -21.61 14.94 -19.98
N LEU A 175 -22.68 15.50 -20.56
CA LEU A 175 -23.86 14.85 -21.17
C LEU A 175 -23.70 14.40 -22.63
N THR A 176 -22.49 14.24 -23.18
CA THR A 176 -22.33 14.20 -24.66
C THR A 176 -21.70 12.96 -25.30
N VAL A 177 -21.50 11.81 -24.61
CA VAL A 177 -21.05 10.60 -25.34
C VAL A 177 -21.75 9.31 -24.88
N HIS A 178 -22.90 9.07 -25.55
CA HIS A 178 -23.83 7.94 -25.41
C HIS A 178 -23.37 6.65 -26.12
N ARG A 179 -23.99 5.51 -25.72
CA ARG A 179 -24.27 4.23 -26.42
C ARG A 179 -23.64 2.96 -25.80
N TYR A 180 -24.50 1.95 -25.54
CA TYR A 180 -24.37 0.46 -25.60
C TYR A 180 -24.91 -0.30 -24.34
N LEU A 181 -26.15 -0.86 -24.41
CA LEU A 181 -27.02 -1.30 -23.26
C LEU A 181 -27.90 -2.52 -23.62
N LYS A 182 -27.81 -3.75 -23.05
CA LYS A 182 -28.59 -4.89 -23.65
C LYS A 182 -29.22 -6.01 -22.78
N ALA A 183 -28.56 -6.71 -21.84
CA ALA A 183 -29.13 -7.99 -21.35
C ALA A 183 -30.40 -7.85 -20.50
N LEU A 184 -30.35 -7.14 -19.37
CA LEU A 184 -31.52 -6.93 -18.48
C LEU A 184 -32.64 -6.14 -19.18
N GLN A 185 -32.33 -5.29 -20.17
CA GLN A 185 -33.35 -4.57 -20.96
C GLN A 185 -34.33 -5.49 -21.68
N SER A 186 -33.85 -6.65 -22.11
CA SER A 186 -34.71 -7.62 -22.78
C SER A 186 -35.68 -8.32 -21.83
N ASN A 187 -35.58 -8.05 -20.52
CA ASN A 187 -36.36 -8.68 -19.45
C ASN A 187 -36.41 -10.21 -19.56
N PRO A 188 -35.26 -10.90 -19.60
CA PRO A 188 -35.21 -12.36 -19.59
C PRO A 188 -35.56 -12.89 -18.20
N ASP A 189 -36.11 -14.10 -18.14
CA ASP A 189 -36.34 -14.81 -16.87
C ASP A 189 -35.00 -15.28 -16.28
N ILE A 190 -34.06 -15.70 -17.15
CA ILE A 190 -32.77 -16.30 -16.78
C ILE A 190 -31.65 -15.64 -17.59
N ILE A 191 -30.52 -15.31 -16.94
CA ILE A 191 -29.28 -14.87 -17.57
C ILE A 191 -28.17 -15.86 -17.23
N LEU A 192 -27.49 -16.39 -18.24
CA LEU A 192 -26.33 -17.27 -18.12
C LEU A 192 -25.10 -16.55 -18.68
N GLY A 193 -24.15 -16.19 -17.82
CA GLY A 193 -22.91 -15.52 -18.21
C GLY A 193 -21.70 -16.43 -18.21
N GLY A 194 -20.78 -16.18 -19.13
CA GLY A 194 -19.42 -16.70 -19.09
C GLY A 194 -18.61 -16.09 -17.95
N ARG A 195 -17.27 -16.13 -18.06
CA ARG A 195 -16.35 -15.66 -17.02
C ARG A 195 -16.64 -14.20 -16.67
N SER A 196 -17.04 -13.96 -15.43
CA SER A 196 -17.32 -12.61 -14.94
C SER A 196 -16.31 -12.22 -13.88
N TYR A 197 -16.16 -10.91 -13.68
CA TYR A 197 -15.67 -10.44 -12.40
C TYR A 197 -16.72 -10.78 -11.35
N ASP A 198 -16.35 -11.54 -10.33
CA ASP A 198 -17.29 -12.23 -9.44
C ASP A 198 -18.42 -11.33 -8.84
N PRO A 199 -18.19 -10.05 -8.47
CA PRO A 199 -19.26 -9.15 -8.01
C PRO A 199 -20.20 -8.64 -9.11
N ALA A 200 -19.80 -8.72 -10.38
CA ALA A 200 -20.45 -8.07 -11.51
C ALA A 200 -21.95 -8.38 -11.67
N PRO A 201 -22.46 -9.63 -11.59
CA PRO A 201 -23.89 -9.88 -11.74
C PRO A 201 -24.73 -9.23 -10.63
N PHE A 202 -24.20 -9.16 -9.41
CA PHE A 202 -24.85 -8.51 -8.27
C PHE A 202 -24.85 -6.99 -8.42
N ALA A 203 -23.67 -6.43 -8.71
CA ALA A 203 -23.50 -5.01 -8.95
C ALA A 203 -24.41 -4.56 -10.10
N ALA A 204 -24.45 -5.35 -11.18
CA ALA A 204 -25.30 -5.11 -12.32
C ALA A 204 -26.78 -5.03 -11.95
N PHE A 205 -27.30 -6.08 -11.32
CA PHE A 205 -28.71 -6.12 -10.91
C PHE A 205 -29.06 -4.97 -9.96
N SER A 206 -28.17 -4.60 -9.03
CA SER A 206 -28.37 -3.48 -8.12
C SER A 206 -28.33 -2.11 -8.81
N LEU A 207 -27.38 -1.87 -9.71
CA LEU A 207 -27.29 -0.65 -10.51
C LEU A 207 -28.55 -0.47 -11.36
N TYR A 208 -29.07 -1.55 -11.95
CA TYR A 208 -30.34 -1.54 -12.69
C TYR A 208 -31.51 -1.00 -11.85
N HIS A 209 -31.48 -1.28 -10.55
CA HIS A 209 -32.51 -0.91 -9.59
C HIS A 209 -32.18 0.35 -8.79
N GLY A 210 -31.23 1.18 -9.25
CA GLY A 210 -30.98 2.51 -8.70
C GLY A 210 -30.17 2.52 -7.40
N VAL A 211 -29.40 1.47 -7.13
CA VAL A 211 -28.47 1.40 -6.00
C VAL A 211 -27.19 2.17 -6.33
N GLN A 212 -26.60 2.87 -5.36
CA GLN A 212 -25.34 3.59 -5.60
C GLN A 212 -24.20 2.61 -5.97
N PRO A 213 -23.30 2.97 -6.91
CA PRO A 213 -22.24 2.06 -7.38
C PRO A 213 -21.39 1.45 -6.26
N GLY A 214 -20.91 2.26 -5.30
CA GLY A 214 -20.10 1.75 -4.19
C GLY A 214 -20.79 0.67 -3.36
N VAL A 215 -22.11 0.79 -3.13
CA VAL A 215 -22.91 -0.21 -2.43
C VAL A 215 -23.14 -1.45 -3.28
N ALA A 216 -23.47 -1.27 -4.56
CA ALA A 216 -23.73 -2.36 -5.47
C ALA A 216 -22.50 -3.28 -5.59
N TRP A 217 -21.32 -2.70 -5.77
CA TRP A 217 -20.05 -3.44 -5.85
C TRP A 217 -19.62 -4.06 -4.52
N HIS A 218 -19.79 -3.36 -3.39
CA HIS A 218 -19.45 -3.90 -2.08
C HIS A 218 -20.35 -5.06 -1.66
N MET A 219 -21.66 -4.93 -1.91
CA MET A 219 -22.63 -6.00 -1.70
C MET A 219 -22.30 -7.22 -2.57
N GLY A 220 -22.03 -6.99 -3.86
CA GLY A 220 -21.64 -8.06 -4.78
C GLY A 220 -20.40 -8.81 -4.29
N LYS A 221 -19.36 -8.08 -3.83
CA LYS A 221 -18.12 -8.70 -3.33
C LYS A 221 -18.34 -9.64 -2.15
N ILE A 222 -19.34 -9.37 -1.30
CA ILE A 222 -19.64 -10.26 -0.18
C ILE A 222 -20.60 -11.39 -0.61
N MET A 223 -21.59 -11.06 -1.45
CA MET A 223 -22.64 -11.99 -1.88
C MET A 223 -22.19 -13.01 -2.91
N GLU A 224 -21.11 -12.78 -3.66
CA GLU A 224 -20.53 -13.75 -4.61
C GLU A 224 -20.16 -15.07 -3.93
N CYS A 225 -19.74 -15.01 -2.66
CA CYS A 225 -19.41 -16.16 -1.83
C CYS A 225 -20.59 -16.67 -0.97
N GLY A 226 -21.79 -16.13 -1.17
CA GLY A 226 -22.99 -16.51 -0.44
C GLY A 226 -22.84 -16.43 1.09
N GLY A 227 -23.25 -17.50 1.77
CA GLY A 227 -23.30 -17.60 3.23
C GLY A 227 -21.97 -17.87 3.94
N ILE A 228 -20.84 -17.86 3.21
CA ILE A 228 -19.53 -18.21 3.78
C ILE A 228 -19.08 -17.23 4.86
N CYS A 229 -19.54 -15.98 4.81
CA CYS A 229 -19.26 -14.97 5.82
C CYS A 229 -20.03 -15.18 7.14
N ALA A 230 -21.02 -16.06 7.19
CA ALA A 230 -21.78 -16.31 8.41
C ALA A 230 -20.97 -17.04 9.49
N VAL A 231 -21.43 -16.95 10.74
CA VAL A 231 -20.89 -17.67 11.89
C VAL A 231 -22.00 -18.53 12.52
N PRO A 232 -21.88 -19.87 12.56
CA PRO A 232 -20.89 -20.67 11.84
C PRO A 232 -21.01 -20.50 10.31
N LYS A 233 -19.96 -20.90 9.57
CA LYS A 233 -19.89 -20.79 8.11
C LYS A 233 -21.09 -21.48 7.46
N GLY A 234 -21.89 -20.68 6.73
CA GLY A 234 -23.10 -21.12 6.04
C GLY A 234 -22.92 -21.24 4.54
N ARG A 235 -24.05 -21.40 3.83
CA ARG A 235 -24.09 -21.46 2.35
C ARG A 235 -24.99 -20.41 1.74
N SER A 236 -26.19 -20.23 2.30
CA SER A 236 -27.22 -19.38 1.70
C SER A 236 -27.40 -18.06 2.44
N MET A 237 -27.53 -16.97 1.68
CA MET A 237 -27.58 -15.60 2.19
C MET A 237 -28.67 -14.80 1.47
N ILE A 238 -29.33 -13.90 2.19
CA ILE A 238 -30.16 -12.85 1.61
C ILE A 238 -29.50 -11.49 1.83
N ALA A 239 -29.44 -10.69 0.76
CA ALA A 239 -29.10 -9.28 0.84
C ALA A 239 -30.38 -8.44 0.66
N THR A 240 -30.73 -7.61 1.64
CA THR A 240 -31.77 -6.59 1.50
C THR A 240 -31.11 -5.27 1.14
N VAL A 241 -31.36 -4.76 -0.06
CA VAL A 241 -30.61 -3.70 -0.72
C VAL A 241 -31.44 -2.42 -0.82
N ARG A 242 -30.79 -1.28 -0.56
CA ARG A 242 -31.34 0.08 -0.64
C ARG A 242 -30.40 0.95 -1.47
N HIS A 243 -30.79 2.21 -1.69
CA HIS A 243 -29.96 3.15 -2.44
C HIS A 243 -28.55 3.33 -1.86
N ASP A 244 -28.42 3.49 -0.53
CA ASP A 244 -27.19 3.87 0.15
C ASP A 244 -26.56 2.76 1.03
N SER A 245 -27.21 1.59 1.11
CA SER A 245 -26.89 0.56 2.10
C SER A 245 -27.45 -0.81 1.74
N PHE A 246 -26.93 -1.85 2.38
CA PHE A 246 -27.48 -3.21 2.28
C PHE A 246 -27.35 -3.95 3.61
N ASP A 247 -28.25 -4.92 3.83
CA ASP A 247 -28.29 -5.77 5.01
C ASP A 247 -28.05 -7.22 4.60
N LEU A 248 -27.18 -7.93 5.30
CA LEU A 248 -26.89 -9.35 5.06
C LEU A 248 -27.49 -10.21 6.17
N THR A 249 -28.28 -11.21 5.79
CA THR A 249 -28.90 -12.16 6.71
C THR A 249 -28.70 -13.60 6.21
N PRO A 250 -28.04 -14.49 6.96
CA PRO A 250 -27.93 -15.90 6.57
C PRO A 250 -29.29 -16.59 6.70
N LEU A 251 -29.59 -17.54 5.80
CA LEU A 251 -30.89 -18.20 5.79
C LEU A 251 -31.02 -19.34 6.80
N ALA A 252 -29.91 -19.88 7.30
CA ALA A 252 -29.98 -20.98 8.25
C ALA A 252 -30.36 -20.51 9.67
N PRO A 253 -31.14 -21.36 10.39
CA PRO A 253 -31.54 -21.21 11.78
C PRO A 253 -30.56 -20.54 12.74
N ARG A 254 -29.40 -21.16 12.71
CA ARG A 254 -28.40 -21.11 13.77
C ARG A 254 -27.24 -20.17 13.43
N GLU A 255 -27.21 -19.69 12.19
CA GLU A 255 -26.18 -18.84 11.63
C GLU A 255 -26.49 -17.36 11.88
N ARG A 256 -25.45 -16.54 11.96
CA ARG A 256 -25.56 -15.08 12.01
C ARG A 256 -24.41 -14.41 11.28
N CYS A 257 -24.64 -13.21 10.78
CA CYS A 257 -23.59 -12.27 10.42
C CYS A 257 -23.22 -11.42 11.64
N THR A 258 -21.92 -11.19 11.83
CA THR A 258 -21.36 -10.18 12.74
C THR A 258 -20.56 -9.14 11.95
N PRO A 259 -20.39 -7.90 12.47
CA PRO A 259 -19.57 -6.88 11.82
C PRO A 259 -18.20 -7.41 11.40
N LEU A 260 -17.50 -8.11 12.30
CA LEU A 260 -16.21 -8.72 12.02
C LEU A 260 -16.29 -9.74 10.88
N SER A 261 -17.28 -10.64 10.88
CA SER A 261 -17.39 -11.70 9.88
C SER A 261 -17.69 -11.17 8.47
N VAL A 262 -18.48 -10.10 8.38
CA VAL A 262 -18.83 -9.42 7.12
C VAL A 262 -17.65 -8.58 6.61
N ALA A 263 -16.99 -7.85 7.51
CA ALA A 263 -15.76 -7.12 7.20
C ALA A 263 -14.65 -8.08 6.74
N ALA A 264 -14.48 -9.22 7.40
CA ALA A 264 -13.52 -10.25 7.04
C ALA A 264 -13.72 -10.77 5.62
N HIS A 265 -14.97 -10.84 5.18
CA HIS A 265 -15.29 -11.33 3.86
C HIS A 265 -15.14 -10.26 2.78
N THR A 266 -15.24 -8.98 3.13
CA THR A 266 -14.92 -7.87 2.23
C THR A 266 -13.46 -7.96 1.74
N LEU A 267 -12.53 -8.31 2.62
CA LEU A 267 -11.09 -8.37 2.33
C LEU A 267 -10.64 -9.73 1.77
N TYR A 268 -11.56 -10.70 1.70
CA TYR A 268 -11.26 -12.07 1.30
C TYR A 268 -10.78 -12.12 -0.16
N GLU A 269 -9.65 -12.77 -0.37
CA GLU A 269 -9.04 -13.00 -1.70
C GLU A 269 -8.69 -11.71 -2.44
N LYS A 270 -8.29 -10.68 -1.70
CA LYS A 270 -7.84 -9.40 -2.28
C LYS A 270 -6.41 -9.09 -1.89
N THR A 271 -5.68 -8.45 -2.80
CA THR A 271 -4.30 -8.00 -2.57
C THR A 271 -4.24 -6.95 -1.46
N ARG A 272 -5.24 -6.07 -1.42
CA ARG A 272 -5.38 -4.96 -0.47
C ARG A 272 -6.76 -4.97 0.19
N PRO A 273 -6.86 -4.43 1.41
CA PRO A 273 -8.14 -4.35 2.12
C PRO A 273 -9.00 -3.12 1.73
N ASP A 274 -8.38 -2.06 1.23
CA ASP A 274 -8.96 -0.72 1.10
C ASP A 274 -9.27 -0.30 -0.35
N ARG A 275 -8.65 -0.97 -1.33
CA ARG A 275 -8.78 -0.71 -2.77
C ARG A 275 -8.96 -2.03 -3.51
N LEU A 276 -10.15 -2.27 -4.06
CA LEU A 276 -10.46 -3.47 -4.83
C LEU A 276 -10.65 -3.09 -6.30
N PRO A 277 -9.62 -3.20 -7.16
CA PRO A 277 -9.74 -2.94 -8.58
C PRO A 277 -10.59 -4.02 -9.26
N GLY A 278 -11.37 -3.61 -10.26
CA GLY A 278 -12.13 -4.49 -11.14
C GLY A 278 -12.41 -3.80 -12.48
N PRO A 279 -13.15 -4.47 -13.39
CA PRO A 279 -13.55 -3.84 -14.64
C PRO A 279 -14.28 -2.52 -14.40
N GLY A 280 -13.86 -1.48 -15.11
CA GLY A 280 -14.46 -0.13 -15.06
C GLY A 280 -14.09 0.76 -13.87
N GLY A 281 -13.34 0.27 -12.88
CA GLY A 281 -12.92 1.12 -11.75
C GLY A 281 -12.41 0.40 -10.51
N VAL A 282 -12.35 1.14 -9.41
CA VAL A 282 -11.83 0.67 -8.12
C VAL A 282 -12.87 0.91 -7.03
N LEU A 283 -13.20 -0.14 -6.29
CA LEU A 283 -13.98 -0.03 -5.06
C LEU A 283 -13.08 0.44 -3.91
N VAL A 284 -13.44 1.58 -3.32
CA VAL A 284 -12.75 2.27 -2.23
C VAL A 284 -13.54 2.07 -0.94
N LEU A 285 -12.86 1.55 0.10
CA LEU A 285 -13.49 1.08 1.34
C LEU A 285 -13.07 1.88 2.59
N ASP A 286 -12.40 3.02 2.43
CA ASP A 286 -11.89 3.83 3.56
C ASP A 286 -13.00 4.23 4.56
N ASN A 287 -14.20 4.52 4.05
CA ASN A 287 -15.35 4.95 4.86
C ASN A 287 -16.36 3.82 5.09
N ALA A 288 -15.99 2.57 4.80
CA ALA A 288 -16.89 1.43 4.97
C ALA A 288 -17.24 1.22 6.46
N SER A 289 -18.50 0.97 6.75
CA SER A 289 -18.97 0.69 8.12
C SER A 289 -19.83 -0.57 8.17
N TYR A 290 -19.76 -1.27 9.30
CA TYR A 290 -20.41 -2.56 9.54
C TYR A 290 -21.19 -2.51 10.86
N GLU A 291 -22.51 -2.46 10.78
CA GLU A 291 -23.40 -2.25 11.94
C GLU A 291 -24.23 -3.51 12.22
N GLN A 292 -24.21 -4.01 13.46
CA GLN A 292 -25.08 -5.12 13.86
C GLN A 292 -26.51 -4.59 14.06
N LEU A 293 -27.47 -5.02 13.23
CA LEU A 293 -28.87 -4.60 13.32
C LEU A 293 -29.71 -5.51 14.22
N THR A 294 -29.53 -6.81 14.07
CA THR A 294 -30.23 -7.84 14.84
C THR A 294 -29.21 -8.89 15.29
N GLY A 295 -29.64 -9.90 16.05
CA GLY A 295 -28.78 -11.04 16.36
C GLY A 295 -28.25 -11.80 15.12
N LYS A 296 -28.84 -11.63 13.93
CA LYS A 296 -28.47 -12.30 12.67
C LYS A 296 -27.93 -11.39 11.59
N THR A 297 -28.35 -10.13 11.60
CA THR A 297 -28.28 -9.24 10.43
C THR A 297 -27.27 -8.13 10.66
N VAL A 298 -26.44 -7.86 9.65
CA VAL A 298 -25.47 -6.77 9.63
C VAL A 298 -25.76 -5.85 8.46
N ARG A 299 -25.70 -4.55 8.70
CA ARG A 299 -25.81 -3.50 7.70
C ARG A 299 -24.43 -2.99 7.30
N VAL A 300 -24.28 -2.70 6.01
CA VAL A 300 -23.02 -2.21 5.42
C VAL A 300 -23.27 -0.94 4.62
N ARG A 301 -22.37 0.05 4.77
CA ARG A 301 -22.45 1.41 4.16
C ARG A 301 -21.06 1.97 3.85
N GLY A 302 -21.03 3.09 3.12
CA GLY A 302 -19.86 3.99 3.05
C GLY A 302 -18.81 3.65 1.99
N ALA A 303 -18.97 2.55 1.26
CA ALA A 303 -18.12 2.23 0.11
C ALA A 303 -18.35 3.20 -1.06
N ASN A 304 -17.28 3.55 -1.77
CA ASN A 304 -17.31 4.39 -2.96
C ASN A 304 -16.70 3.64 -4.16
N PHE A 305 -17.24 3.82 -5.36
CA PHE A 305 -16.66 3.24 -6.58
C PHE A 305 -16.12 4.35 -7.45
N VAL A 306 -14.81 4.33 -7.71
CA VAL A 306 -14.11 5.34 -8.50
C VAL A 306 -13.85 4.76 -9.90
N PRO A 307 -14.48 5.32 -10.95
CA PRO A 307 -14.26 4.84 -12.32
C PRO A 307 -12.81 4.98 -12.76
N SER A 308 -12.33 4.04 -13.57
CA SER A 308 -11.02 4.14 -14.21
C SER A 308 -11.08 5.04 -15.45
N THR A 309 -9.97 5.70 -15.79
CA THR A 309 -9.87 6.54 -17.00
C THR A 309 -9.82 5.72 -18.28
N VAL A 310 -9.25 4.52 -18.20
CA VAL A 310 -9.23 3.51 -19.26
C VAL A 310 -9.99 2.31 -18.72
N TYR A 311 -10.95 1.81 -19.48
CA TYR A 311 -11.66 0.59 -19.12
C TYR A 311 -10.76 -0.60 -19.46
N GLN A 312 -10.54 -1.47 -18.47
CA GLN A 312 -9.71 -2.66 -18.64
C GLN A 312 -10.49 -3.91 -18.23
N VAL A 313 -10.29 -4.99 -18.97
CA VAL A 313 -10.75 -6.33 -18.58
C VAL A 313 -9.56 -7.23 -18.35
N LYS A 314 -9.72 -8.19 -17.43
CA LYS A 314 -8.69 -9.18 -17.14
C LYS A 314 -8.90 -10.41 -18.03
N LEU A 315 -7.85 -10.80 -18.74
CA LEU A 315 -7.80 -12.04 -19.51
C LEU A 315 -7.16 -13.15 -18.69
N GLU A 316 -7.79 -14.32 -18.73
CA GLU A 316 -7.31 -15.56 -18.12
C GLU A 316 -7.20 -16.64 -19.20
N GLY A 317 -6.05 -17.29 -19.28
CA GLY A 317 -5.78 -18.32 -20.27
C GLY A 317 -4.64 -19.24 -19.83
N VAL A 318 -4.71 -20.48 -20.31
CA VAL A 318 -3.86 -21.57 -19.83
C VAL A 318 -3.22 -22.34 -20.98
N GLU A 319 -1.99 -22.80 -20.79
CA GLU A 319 -1.30 -23.67 -21.74
C GLU A 319 -1.00 -25.04 -21.13
N LYS A 320 -0.93 -26.06 -21.97
CA LYS A 320 -0.57 -27.43 -21.57
C LYS A 320 0.94 -27.56 -21.47
N LEU A 321 1.42 -28.12 -20.36
CA LEU A 321 2.85 -28.37 -20.13
C LEU A 321 3.27 -29.81 -20.45
N GLY A 322 2.36 -30.77 -20.31
CA GLY A 322 2.66 -32.19 -20.49
C GLY A 322 1.63 -33.08 -19.79
N TYR A 323 2.07 -34.25 -19.37
CA TYR A 323 1.32 -35.22 -18.57
C TYR A 323 2.05 -35.49 -17.26
N ARG A 324 1.30 -35.74 -16.19
CA ARG A 324 1.82 -35.97 -14.84
C ARG A 324 1.48 -37.38 -14.35
N THR A 325 2.46 -37.99 -13.70
CA THR A 325 2.31 -39.23 -12.92
C THR A 325 2.90 -39.01 -11.54
N VAL A 326 2.21 -39.47 -10.51
CA VAL A 326 2.66 -39.34 -9.12
C VAL A 326 2.82 -40.70 -8.46
N PHE A 327 3.71 -40.78 -7.48
CA PHE A 327 3.79 -41.89 -6.53
C PHE A 327 3.95 -41.33 -5.12
N ILE A 328 3.39 -42.01 -4.13
CA ILE A 328 3.42 -41.58 -2.73
C ILE A 328 3.85 -42.72 -1.82
N GLY A 329 4.56 -42.38 -0.75
CA GLY A 329 4.92 -43.34 0.29
C GLY A 329 5.67 -42.73 1.45
N GLY A 330 5.85 -43.52 2.50
CA GLY A 330 6.51 -43.11 3.74
C GLY A 330 7.92 -43.68 3.85
N ILE A 331 8.79 -42.94 4.54
CA ILE A 331 10.09 -43.39 5.03
C ILE A 331 10.11 -43.25 6.54
N ARG A 332 10.55 -44.31 7.23
CA ARG A 332 10.65 -44.36 8.70
C ARG A 332 12.06 -44.71 9.19
N ASP A 333 12.96 -45.13 8.32
CA ASP A 333 14.34 -45.43 8.72
C ASP A 333 15.08 -44.12 9.06
N PRO A 334 15.48 -43.89 10.33
CA PRO A 334 16.20 -42.68 10.72
C PRO A 334 17.54 -42.52 10.01
N ILE A 335 18.20 -43.62 9.61
CA ILE A 335 19.47 -43.57 8.87
C ILE A 335 19.23 -42.93 7.49
N LEU A 336 18.19 -43.38 6.79
CA LEU A 336 17.83 -42.83 5.48
C LEU A 336 17.27 -41.40 5.59
N ILE A 337 16.42 -41.12 6.58
CA ILE A 337 15.86 -39.78 6.79
C ILE A 337 16.98 -38.74 6.97
N SER A 338 18.05 -39.10 7.70
CA SER A 338 19.17 -38.18 7.97
C SER A 338 19.99 -37.78 6.72
N GLN A 339 19.93 -38.58 5.65
CA GLN A 339 20.69 -38.39 4.40
C GLN A 339 19.78 -38.33 3.16
N ILE A 340 18.49 -38.01 3.35
CA ILE A 340 17.46 -38.19 2.31
C ILE A 340 17.71 -37.34 1.05
N ASP A 341 18.28 -36.15 1.19
CA ASP A 341 18.54 -35.25 0.06
C ASP A 341 19.67 -35.79 -0.84
N GLU A 342 20.73 -36.35 -0.24
CA GLU A 342 21.85 -36.98 -0.95
C GLU A 342 21.37 -38.26 -1.66
N PHE A 343 20.62 -39.11 -0.95
CA PHE A 343 20.02 -40.31 -1.52
C PHE A 343 19.13 -40.02 -2.73
N LEU A 344 18.26 -39.01 -2.64
CA LEU A 344 17.36 -38.66 -3.75
C LEU A 344 18.08 -37.93 -4.89
N ALA A 345 19.20 -37.26 -4.62
CA ALA A 345 20.08 -36.75 -5.66
C ALA A 345 20.71 -37.90 -6.46
N GLU A 346 21.11 -38.99 -5.80
CA GLU A 346 21.59 -40.20 -6.47
C GLU A 346 20.48 -40.90 -7.27
N VAL A 347 19.28 -41.03 -6.71
CA VAL A 347 18.09 -41.55 -7.43
C VAL A 347 17.82 -40.72 -8.69
N ARG A 348 17.84 -39.39 -8.58
CA ARG A 348 17.65 -38.47 -9.72
C ARG A 348 18.75 -38.68 -10.76
N ALA A 349 20.02 -38.74 -10.36
CA ALA A 349 21.14 -38.94 -11.27
C ALA A 349 21.09 -40.31 -11.97
N TYR A 350 20.66 -41.37 -11.27
CA TYR A 350 20.43 -42.67 -11.87
C TYR A 350 19.30 -42.63 -12.91
N THR A 351 18.18 -41.99 -12.56
CA THR A 351 17.03 -41.82 -13.46
C THR A 351 17.44 -41.03 -14.71
N GLN A 352 18.22 -39.95 -14.56
CA GLN A 352 18.73 -39.14 -15.68
C GLN A 352 19.64 -39.93 -16.64
N LYS A 353 20.37 -40.95 -16.17
CA LYS A 353 21.16 -41.81 -17.08
C LYS A 353 20.28 -42.66 -18.00
N LEU A 354 19.09 -43.05 -17.53
CA LEU A 354 18.11 -43.81 -18.31
C LEU A 354 17.23 -42.90 -19.16
N PHE A 355 17.00 -41.66 -18.72
CA PHE A 355 16.20 -40.64 -19.38
C PHE A 355 16.97 -39.31 -19.46
N PRO A 356 17.88 -39.15 -20.45
CA PRO A 356 18.78 -37.98 -20.54
C PRO A 356 18.09 -36.62 -20.65
N GLU A 357 16.85 -36.58 -21.11
CA GLU A 357 16.03 -35.37 -21.24
C GLU A 357 15.48 -34.87 -19.89
N LEU A 358 15.51 -35.71 -18.85
CA LEU A 358 14.99 -35.38 -17.52
C LEU A 358 15.71 -34.16 -16.91
N ASP A 359 14.93 -33.19 -16.48
CA ASP A 359 15.34 -31.89 -15.92
C ASP A 359 16.10 -30.97 -16.90
N GLN A 360 16.20 -31.31 -18.19
CA GLN A 360 16.79 -30.44 -19.21
C GLN A 360 15.80 -29.41 -19.75
N SER A 361 14.49 -29.62 -19.53
CA SER A 361 13.44 -28.66 -19.91
C SER A 361 12.25 -28.72 -18.96
N PRO A 362 11.38 -27.69 -18.90
CA PRO A 362 10.17 -27.71 -18.09
C PRO A 362 9.19 -28.85 -18.42
N GLN A 363 9.28 -29.44 -19.61
CA GLN A 363 8.43 -30.55 -20.06
C GLN A 363 8.89 -31.91 -19.53
N TYR A 364 10.09 -32.00 -18.96
CA TYR A 364 10.67 -33.21 -18.40
C TYR A 364 11.17 -32.91 -16.99
N ARG A 365 10.40 -33.26 -15.96
CA ARG A 365 10.74 -32.94 -14.57
C ARG A 365 10.49 -34.10 -13.65
N LEU A 366 11.40 -34.34 -12.71
CA LEU A 366 11.19 -35.16 -11.53
C LEU A 366 11.24 -34.27 -10.29
N ILE A 367 10.22 -34.33 -9.45
CA ILE A 367 10.08 -33.48 -8.26
C ILE A 367 9.73 -34.37 -7.07
N PHE A 368 10.35 -34.09 -5.92
CA PHE A 368 10.05 -34.76 -4.66
C PHE A 368 9.50 -33.73 -3.67
N HIS A 369 8.31 -34.00 -3.12
CA HIS A 369 7.67 -33.20 -2.08
C HIS A 369 7.75 -33.95 -0.75
N PHE A 370 8.10 -33.23 0.33
CA PHE A 370 8.41 -33.83 1.64
C PHE A 370 7.43 -33.42 2.73
N TYR A 371 6.36 -34.18 2.90
CA TYR A 371 5.44 -34.01 4.02
C TYR A 371 6.10 -34.48 5.32
N GLY A 372 5.98 -33.65 6.37
CA GLY A 372 6.74 -33.83 7.62
C GLY A 372 8.09 -33.10 7.65
N ARG A 373 8.43 -32.34 6.59
CA ARG A 373 9.58 -31.42 6.55
C ARG A 373 9.19 -30.03 6.04
N ASN A 374 8.82 -29.91 4.77
CA ASN A 374 8.45 -28.63 4.15
C ASN A 374 7.43 -28.79 2.99
N GLY A 375 6.69 -29.90 2.95
CA GLY A 375 5.79 -30.26 1.85
C GLY A 375 4.66 -29.27 1.58
N THR A 376 4.32 -28.41 2.54
CA THR A 376 3.25 -27.40 2.43
C THR A 376 3.78 -26.02 2.03
N MET A 377 4.80 -25.52 2.72
CA MET A 377 5.33 -24.14 2.57
C MET A 377 6.61 -24.07 1.72
N GLY A 378 7.29 -25.20 1.52
CA GLY A 378 8.55 -25.34 0.79
C GLY A 378 9.64 -24.33 1.18
N PRO A 379 10.09 -23.41 0.31
CA PRO A 379 11.22 -22.52 0.59
C PRO A 379 10.87 -21.44 1.63
N ILE A 380 9.59 -21.17 1.88
CA ILE A 380 9.14 -20.21 2.90
C ILE A 380 8.80 -20.90 4.24
N GLU A 381 9.14 -22.18 4.40
CA GLU A 381 9.03 -22.92 5.66
C GLU A 381 10.12 -22.45 6.65
N PRO A 382 9.76 -21.84 7.80
CA PRO A 382 10.75 -21.33 8.76
C PRO A 382 11.53 -22.43 9.50
N SER A 383 11.01 -23.66 9.57
CA SER A 383 11.63 -24.73 10.35
C SER A 383 11.50 -26.09 9.67
N PRO A 384 12.26 -26.33 8.58
CA PRO A 384 12.16 -27.55 7.78
C PRO A 384 12.85 -28.74 8.45
N VAL A 385 12.40 -29.13 9.63
CA VAL A 385 12.92 -30.29 10.37
C VAL A 385 12.12 -31.52 9.98
N ALA A 386 12.80 -32.61 9.59
CA ALA A 386 12.13 -33.88 9.34
C ALA A 386 11.63 -34.49 10.65
N GLY A 387 10.34 -34.84 10.70
CA GLY A 387 9.75 -35.56 11.83
C GLY A 387 10.21 -37.02 11.94
N HIS A 388 9.57 -37.79 12.82
CA HIS A 388 9.83 -39.23 13.01
C HIS A 388 9.55 -40.10 11.77
N GLU A 389 8.74 -39.58 10.84
CA GLU A 389 8.36 -40.19 9.58
C GLU A 389 8.34 -39.09 8.50
N LEU A 390 8.73 -39.45 7.28
CA LEU A 390 8.77 -38.55 6.14
C LEU A 390 7.86 -39.10 5.03
N GLY A 391 6.88 -38.30 4.61
CA GLY A 391 6.05 -38.61 3.45
C GLY A 391 6.68 -38.03 2.18
N ILE A 392 6.93 -38.88 1.18
CA ILE A 392 7.41 -38.46 -0.14
C ILE A 392 6.26 -38.56 -1.13
N LEU A 393 5.96 -37.45 -1.79
CA LEU A 393 5.19 -37.42 -3.04
C LEU A 393 6.17 -37.15 -4.18
N GLY A 394 6.45 -38.17 -4.98
CA GLY A 394 7.17 -38.05 -6.23
C GLY A 394 6.23 -37.62 -7.35
N GLU A 395 6.60 -36.59 -8.10
CA GLU A 395 5.87 -36.05 -9.23
C GLU A 395 6.78 -36.08 -10.47
N VAL A 396 6.32 -36.73 -11.53
CA VAL A 396 6.98 -36.77 -12.83
C VAL A 396 6.12 -36.06 -13.85
N VAL A 397 6.75 -35.24 -14.69
CA VAL A 397 6.11 -34.61 -15.85
C VAL A 397 6.88 -34.97 -17.13
N ALA A 398 6.17 -35.39 -18.16
CA ALA A 398 6.71 -35.72 -19.49
C ALA A 398 5.74 -35.32 -20.63
N PRO A 399 6.19 -35.26 -21.90
CA PRO A 399 5.32 -34.92 -23.04
C PRO A 399 4.18 -35.90 -23.33
N SER A 400 4.28 -37.16 -22.87
CA SER A 400 3.24 -38.19 -22.99
C SER A 400 2.97 -38.88 -21.66
N GLN A 401 1.75 -39.39 -21.47
CA GLN A 401 1.37 -40.11 -20.25
C GLN A 401 2.21 -41.38 -20.06
N GLU A 402 2.45 -42.14 -21.14
CA GLU A 402 3.26 -43.36 -21.12
C GLU A 402 4.70 -43.10 -20.66
N LEU A 403 5.31 -42.02 -21.16
CA LEU A 403 6.68 -41.66 -20.77
C LEU A 403 6.73 -41.18 -19.31
N SER A 404 5.73 -40.40 -18.88
CA SER A 404 5.58 -39.98 -17.48
C SER A 404 5.45 -41.19 -16.55
N ASP A 405 4.63 -42.17 -16.92
CA ASP A 405 4.45 -43.42 -16.16
C ASP A 405 5.75 -44.23 -16.09
N THR A 406 6.46 -44.32 -17.21
CA THR A 406 7.73 -45.07 -17.31
C THR A 406 8.81 -44.47 -16.41
N ILE A 407 8.97 -43.14 -16.45
CA ILE A 407 9.94 -42.43 -15.61
C ILE A 407 9.53 -42.52 -14.12
N ALA A 408 8.24 -42.35 -13.80
CA ALA A 408 7.75 -42.47 -12.43
C ALA A 408 7.97 -43.86 -11.84
N ASN A 409 7.75 -44.92 -12.63
CA ASN A 409 7.99 -46.28 -12.22
C ASN A 409 9.48 -46.53 -11.91
N ASN A 410 10.37 -46.04 -12.77
CA ASN A 410 11.81 -46.14 -12.56
C ASN A 410 12.28 -45.37 -11.32
N ALA A 411 11.84 -44.12 -11.17
CA ALA A 411 12.18 -43.28 -10.03
C ALA A 411 11.70 -43.92 -8.71
N ARG A 412 10.44 -44.36 -8.64
CA ARG A 412 9.90 -45.05 -7.46
C ARG A 412 10.64 -46.36 -7.17
N ALA A 413 10.91 -47.19 -8.18
CA ALA A 413 11.66 -48.43 -7.99
C ALA A 413 13.08 -48.15 -7.44
N SER A 414 13.71 -47.08 -7.92
CA SER A 414 15.01 -46.62 -7.44
C SER A 414 14.93 -46.16 -5.98
N VAL A 415 13.92 -45.37 -5.60
CA VAL A 415 13.68 -44.98 -4.19
C VAL A 415 13.50 -46.23 -3.30
N LEU A 416 12.81 -47.27 -3.78
CA LEU A 416 12.53 -48.48 -3.00
C LEU A 416 13.75 -49.40 -2.82
N HIS A 417 14.65 -49.47 -3.81
CA HIS A 417 15.68 -50.51 -3.89
C HIS A 417 17.14 -50.03 -3.90
N MET A 418 17.41 -48.74 -4.15
CA MET A 418 18.80 -48.25 -4.15
C MET A 418 19.42 -48.33 -2.74
N PRO A 419 20.71 -48.68 -2.64
CA PRO A 419 21.40 -48.66 -1.35
C PRO A 419 21.67 -47.23 -0.88
N TYR A 420 21.94 -47.06 0.42
CA TYR A 420 22.40 -45.81 1.02
C TYR A 420 23.49 -46.10 2.07
N THR A 421 24.22 -45.07 2.49
CA THR A 421 25.33 -45.22 3.43
C THR A 421 24.83 -45.73 4.78
N ASP A 422 25.55 -46.69 5.36
CA ASP A 422 25.22 -47.35 6.63
C ASP A 422 23.86 -48.07 6.67
N GLN A 423 23.34 -48.48 5.51
CA GLN A 423 22.11 -49.26 5.41
C GLN A 423 22.21 -50.59 6.19
N VAL A 424 21.34 -50.75 7.19
CA VAL A 424 21.19 -51.99 7.98
C VAL A 424 20.05 -52.85 7.44
N ALA A 425 18.93 -52.23 7.07
CA ALA A 425 17.80 -52.90 6.44
C ALA A 425 18.10 -53.13 4.96
N THR A 426 18.40 -54.36 4.57
CA THR A 426 18.90 -54.68 3.22
C THR A 426 17.86 -54.57 2.10
N THR A 427 16.58 -54.34 2.43
CA THR A 427 15.49 -54.12 1.47
C THR A 427 14.38 -53.25 2.07
N GLY A 428 13.69 -52.47 1.24
CA GLY A 428 12.41 -51.85 1.60
C GLY A 428 12.51 -50.43 2.16
N ASN A 429 13.16 -49.53 1.43
CA ASN A 429 13.36 -48.14 1.84
C ASN A 429 12.07 -47.29 1.90
N PHE A 430 11.03 -47.74 1.18
CA PHE A 430 9.86 -46.94 0.85
C PHE A 430 8.56 -47.71 1.06
N ALA A 431 7.71 -47.23 1.96
CA ALA A 431 6.41 -47.82 2.24
C ALA A 431 5.34 -47.22 1.32
N SER A 432 4.97 -47.93 0.25
CA SER A 432 3.92 -47.49 -0.68
C SER A 432 2.53 -47.93 -0.22
N PRO A 433 1.55 -47.02 -0.06
CA PRO A 433 0.22 -47.34 0.47
C PRO A 433 -0.80 -47.72 -0.63
N LEU A 434 -0.44 -47.64 -1.91
CA LEU A 434 -1.37 -47.82 -3.04
C LEU A 434 -0.96 -49.00 -3.92
N SER A 435 -1.94 -49.64 -4.56
CA SER A 435 -1.76 -50.60 -5.65
C SER A 435 -2.78 -50.28 -6.75
N PRO A 436 -2.36 -49.84 -7.95
CA PRO A 436 -0.97 -49.64 -8.38
C PRO A 436 -0.21 -48.56 -7.58
N HIS A 437 1.12 -48.64 -7.58
CA HIS A 437 1.98 -47.75 -6.77
C HIS A 437 2.15 -46.35 -7.37
N GLU A 438 1.94 -46.22 -8.68
CA GLU A 438 1.95 -44.98 -9.45
C GLU A 438 0.53 -44.66 -9.93
N THR A 439 0.15 -43.38 -9.86
CA THR A 439 -1.16 -42.90 -10.27
C THR A 439 -1.00 -41.88 -11.41
N PRO A 440 -1.47 -42.20 -12.63
CA PRO A 440 -1.61 -41.23 -13.70
C PRO A 440 -2.56 -40.09 -13.28
N VAL A 441 -2.06 -38.85 -13.28
CA VAL A 441 -2.89 -37.66 -13.01
C VAL A 441 -3.51 -37.12 -14.29
N GLY A 442 -2.82 -37.29 -15.43
CA GLY A 442 -3.26 -36.79 -16.73
C GLY A 442 -2.55 -35.49 -17.13
N PRO A 443 -3.13 -34.71 -18.06
CA PRO A 443 -2.50 -33.49 -18.56
C PRO A 443 -2.40 -32.42 -17.46
N VAL A 444 -1.29 -31.67 -17.48
CA VAL A 444 -1.02 -30.55 -16.56
C VAL A 444 -0.88 -29.23 -17.32
N PHE A 445 -1.26 -28.16 -16.64
CA PHE A 445 -1.43 -26.83 -17.24
C PHE A 445 -0.80 -25.76 -16.35
N ARG A 446 -0.56 -24.58 -16.93
CA ARG A 446 -0.23 -23.34 -16.20
C ARG A 446 -0.99 -22.16 -16.76
N PHE A 447 -1.17 -21.11 -15.96
CA PHE A 447 -1.65 -19.82 -16.44
C PHE A 447 -0.55 -19.14 -17.24
N ASN A 448 -0.76 -18.92 -18.53
CA ASN A 448 0.17 -18.18 -19.40
C ASN A 448 -0.42 -16.84 -19.86
N VAL A 449 -1.73 -16.66 -19.68
CA VAL A 449 -2.42 -15.36 -19.85
C VAL A 449 -3.06 -15.00 -18.52
N TYR A 450 -2.58 -13.93 -17.89
CA TYR A 450 -3.17 -13.31 -16.72
C TYR A 450 -2.94 -11.79 -16.77
N HIS A 451 -3.59 -11.13 -17.73
CA HIS A 451 -3.23 -9.76 -18.17
C HIS A 451 -4.44 -8.85 -18.21
N LEU A 452 -4.22 -7.55 -18.06
CA LEU A 452 -5.22 -6.52 -18.31
C LEU A 452 -5.12 -6.07 -19.77
N VAL A 453 -6.27 -5.88 -20.41
CA VAL A 453 -6.37 -5.36 -21.78
C VAL A 453 -7.20 -4.09 -21.80
N ASP A 454 -6.66 -3.05 -22.42
CA ASP A 454 -7.35 -1.78 -22.61
C ASP A 454 -8.44 -1.92 -23.66
N LEU A 455 -9.66 -1.55 -23.27
CA LEU A 455 -10.81 -1.51 -24.14
C LEU A 455 -11.02 -0.12 -24.74
N GLU A 456 -11.43 -0.09 -26.00
CA GLU A 456 -12.00 1.09 -26.63
C GLU A 456 -13.44 1.30 -26.21
N LYS A 457 -13.90 2.54 -26.29
CA LYS A 457 -15.26 2.89 -25.87
C LYS A 457 -16.30 2.08 -26.66
N GLY A 458 -17.15 1.37 -25.94
CA GLY A 458 -18.19 0.47 -26.46
C GLY A 458 -17.77 -1.00 -26.52
N GLU A 459 -16.48 -1.31 -26.41
CA GLU A 459 -15.98 -2.68 -26.35
C GLU A 459 -16.34 -3.38 -25.04
N GLU A 460 -16.62 -2.63 -23.98
CA GLU A 460 -17.13 -3.15 -22.70
C GLU A 460 -18.47 -3.90 -22.84
N VAL A 461 -19.17 -3.76 -23.97
CA VAL A 461 -20.37 -4.53 -24.32
C VAL A 461 -20.19 -5.32 -25.62
N SER A 462 -19.58 -4.74 -26.65
CA SER A 462 -19.53 -5.38 -27.98
C SER A 462 -18.66 -6.63 -28.03
N LEU A 463 -17.66 -6.76 -27.15
CA LEU A 463 -16.81 -7.95 -27.03
C LEU A 463 -17.50 -9.12 -26.32
N PHE A 464 -18.65 -8.87 -25.67
CA PHE A 464 -19.39 -9.85 -24.88
C PHE A 464 -20.78 -10.07 -25.49
N PRO A 465 -20.89 -10.83 -26.60
CA PRO A 465 -22.13 -10.96 -27.34
C PRO A 465 -23.23 -11.62 -26.50
N ILE A 466 -24.45 -11.11 -26.66
CA ILE A 466 -25.64 -11.56 -25.94
C ILE A 466 -26.59 -12.25 -26.91
N SER A 467 -27.00 -13.48 -26.58
CA SER A 467 -28.01 -14.22 -27.37
C SER A 467 -29.27 -14.46 -26.55
N LEU A 468 -30.44 -14.23 -27.17
CA LEU A 468 -31.76 -14.45 -26.56
C LEU A 468 -32.43 -15.70 -27.11
N ILE A 469 -32.91 -16.53 -26.21
CA ILE A 469 -33.47 -17.85 -26.50
C ILE A 469 -34.81 -17.97 -25.77
N THR A 470 -35.85 -18.38 -26.48
CA THR A 470 -37.16 -18.65 -25.90
C THR A 470 -37.39 -20.14 -25.85
N ILE A 471 -37.57 -20.67 -24.63
CA ILE A 471 -37.94 -22.06 -24.38
C ILE A 471 -39.47 -22.09 -24.22
N ASN A 472 -40.16 -22.84 -25.07
CA ASN A 472 -41.60 -23.00 -25.04
C ASN A 472 -41.96 -24.47 -24.80
N ASN A 473 -42.64 -24.76 -23.70
CA ASN A 473 -43.15 -26.08 -23.38
C ASN A 473 -44.64 -26.01 -23.00
N PRO A 474 -45.42 -27.07 -23.27
CA PRO A 474 -46.80 -27.15 -22.79
C PRO A 474 -46.80 -27.15 -21.26
N SER A 475 -47.56 -26.23 -20.66
CA SER A 475 -47.61 -26.08 -19.20
C SER A 475 -48.22 -27.31 -18.55
N HIS A 476 -47.51 -27.91 -17.61
CA HIS A 476 -48.05 -28.93 -16.70
C HIS A 476 -48.54 -28.26 -15.41
N ASP A 477 -49.73 -28.63 -14.94
CA ASP A 477 -50.34 -28.06 -13.74
C ASP A 477 -49.78 -28.76 -12.49
N SER A 478 -48.51 -28.48 -12.18
CA SER A 478 -47.83 -28.98 -10.98
C SER A 478 -47.89 -27.95 -9.84
N PRO A 479 -48.08 -28.37 -8.58
CA PRO A 479 -48.10 -27.43 -7.47
C PRO A 479 -46.71 -26.81 -7.24
N CYS A 480 -46.68 -25.50 -6.93
CA CYS A 480 -45.45 -24.80 -6.55
C CYS A 480 -44.83 -25.46 -5.30
N PRO A 481 -43.57 -25.91 -5.35
CA PRO A 481 -42.86 -26.40 -4.17
C PRO A 481 -42.66 -25.28 -3.14
N GLY A 482 -42.49 -25.66 -1.87
CA GLY A 482 -42.24 -24.71 -0.78
C GLY A 482 -42.51 -25.35 0.58
N LEU A 483 -42.23 -24.59 1.65
CA LEU A 483 -42.53 -25.02 3.01
C LEU A 483 -43.97 -24.71 3.40
N THR A 484 -44.54 -25.55 4.25
CA THR A 484 -45.76 -25.25 5.02
C THR A 484 -45.49 -24.15 6.06
N ALA A 485 -46.55 -23.52 6.58
CA ALA A 485 -46.40 -22.51 7.63
C ALA A 485 -45.71 -23.09 8.89
N ALA A 486 -46.06 -24.31 9.28
CA ALA A 486 -45.48 -24.98 10.44
C ALA A 486 -43.97 -25.27 10.27
N GLU A 487 -43.54 -25.75 9.10
CA GLU A 487 -42.12 -25.99 8.81
C GLU A 487 -41.30 -24.70 8.82
N ARG A 488 -41.87 -23.61 8.29
CA ARG A 488 -41.23 -22.29 8.31
C ARG A 488 -41.10 -21.72 9.72
N ASP A 489 -42.14 -21.83 10.53
CA ASP A 489 -42.12 -21.36 11.93
C ASP A 489 -41.14 -22.20 12.77
N GLN A 490 -41.09 -23.51 12.54
CA GLN A 490 -40.13 -24.41 13.17
C GLN A 490 -38.68 -24.05 12.82
N LEU A 491 -38.38 -23.79 11.55
CA LEU A 491 -37.06 -23.32 11.14
C LEU A 491 -36.75 -21.98 11.81
N ALA A 492 -37.66 -21.00 11.78
CA ALA A 492 -37.44 -19.68 12.37
C ALA A 492 -37.18 -19.72 13.90
N ALA A 493 -37.71 -20.73 14.60
CA ALA A 493 -37.59 -20.89 16.05
C ALA A 493 -36.24 -21.49 16.51
N GLU A 494 -35.38 -21.99 15.61
CA GLU A 494 -34.08 -22.54 16.02
C GLU A 494 -33.17 -21.45 16.64
N PRO A 495 -32.56 -21.71 17.82
CA PRO A 495 -31.72 -20.73 18.47
C PRO A 495 -30.40 -20.53 17.74
N LEU A 496 -29.91 -19.29 17.78
CA LEU A 496 -28.59 -18.95 17.25
C LEU A 496 -27.46 -19.68 17.99
N GLN A 497 -26.43 -20.06 17.24
CA GLN A 497 -25.21 -20.59 17.84
C GLN A 497 -24.58 -19.51 18.75
N PRO A 498 -24.17 -19.83 19.99
CA PRO A 498 -23.45 -18.90 20.86
C PRO A 498 -22.12 -18.43 20.25
N ILE A 499 -21.74 -17.18 20.50
CA ILE A 499 -20.43 -16.64 20.12
C ILE A 499 -19.57 -16.50 21.37
N MET A 500 -18.34 -16.99 21.31
CA MET A 500 -17.29 -16.66 22.27
C MET A 500 -16.47 -15.49 21.74
N GLN A 501 -16.31 -14.43 22.53
CA GLN A 501 -15.34 -13.37 22.28
C GLN A 501 -14.07 -13.66 23.08
N LYS A 502 -12.90 -13.38 22.50
CA LYS A 502 -11.64 -13.48 23.23
C LYS A 502 -11.47 -12.26 24.15
N THR A 503 -11.06 -12.51 25.39
CA THR A 503 -10.57 -11.44 26.26
C THR A 503 -9.20 -11.00 25.78
N VAL A 504 -8.91 -9.70 25.83
CA VAL A 504 -7.59 -9.18 25.43
C VAL A 504 -6.61 -9.51 26.55
N PRO A 505 -5.58 -10.35 26.31
CA PRO A 505 -4.57 -10.63 27.33
C PRO A 505 -3.86 -9.33 27.72
N GLN A 506 -3.33 -9.22 28.93
CA GLN A 506 -2.56 -8.04 29.36
C GLN A 506 -1.06 -8.33 29.38
N GLU A 507 -0.69 -9.56 29.72
CA GLU A 507 0.69 -10.04 29.65
C GLU A 507 1.09 -10.41 28.21
N GLU A 508 2.37 -10.72 28.03
CA GLU A 508 2.87 -11.32 26.79
C GLU A 508 2.03 -12.53 26.39
N CYS A 509 1.65 -12.61 25.12
CA CYS A 509 0.83 -13.71 24.61
C CYS A 509 1.19 -14.02 23.15
N LYS A 510 0.72 -15.17 22.64
CA LYS A 510 0.85 -15.48 21.22
C LYS A 510 -0.21 -14.74 20.41
N MET A 511 0.04 -14.53 19.13
CA MET A 511 -0.94 -13.95 18.21
C MET A 511 -2.25 -14.76 18.20
N LEU A 512 -2.18 -16.09 18.29
CA LEU A 512 -3.36 -16.95 18.36
C LEU A 512 -4.23 -16.68 19.60
N ASP A 513 -3.69 -16.15 20.67
CA ASP A 513 -4.43 -15.89 21.93
C ASP A 513 -5.22 -14.57 21.85
N ILE A 514 -4.78 -13.63 21.02
CA ILE A 514 -5.36 -12.28 20.90
C ILE A 514 -6.18 -12.09 19.60
N ALA A 515 -5.74 -12.67 18.48
CA ALA A 515 -6.44 -12.55 17.21
C ALA A 515 -7.66 -13.48 17.14
N LYS A 516 -8.74 -13.02 16.52
CA LYS A 516 -9.93 -13.82 16.26
C LYS A 516 -9.78 -14.70 15.03
N ILE A 517 -9.26 -14.13 13.95
CA ILE A 517 -9.03 -14.79 12.68
C ILE A 517 -7.55 -14.64 12.35
N ILE A 518 -6.91 -15.75 12.01
CA ILE A 518 -5.59 -15.78 11.39
C ILE A 518 -5.75 -16.74 10.21
N ARG A 519 -5.53 -16.27 8.99
CA ARG A 519 -5.70 -17.10 7.79
C ARG A 519 -4.74 -16.71 6.69
N SER A 520 -4.54 -17.63 5.77
CA SER A 520 -3.89 -17.39 4.50
C SER A 520 -4.82 -17.83 3.36
N LYS A 521 -4.73 -17.15 2.22
CA LYS A 521 -5.51 -17.46 1.01
C LYS A 521 -4.82 -16.88 -0.22
N ASN A 522 -5.22 -17.30 -1.41
CA ASN A 522 -4.79 -16.66 -2.65
C ASN A 522 -5.46 -15.28 -2.79
N SER A 523 -4.77 -14.28 -3.33
CA SER A 523 -5.42 -13.07 -3.89
C SER A 523 -5.38 -13.04 -5.42
N SER A 524 -4.51 -13.86 -6.01
CA SER A 524 -4.43 -14.16 -7.45
C SER A 524 -3.62 -15.45 -7.64
N PRO A 525 -3.49 -15.98 -8.87
CA PRO A 525 -2.61 -17.12 -9.15
C PRO A 525 -1.14 -16.90 -8.83
N PHE A 526 -0.72 -15.66 -8.60
CA PHE A 526 0.69 -15.29 -8.36
C PHE A 526 0.89 -14.61 -7.00
N GLU A 527 -0.17 -14.44 -6.22
CA GLU A 527 -0.14 -13.76 -4.93
C GLU A 527 -0.75 -14.59 -3.81
N LEU A 528 -0.11 -14.54 -2.65
CA LEU A 528 -0.58 -15.14 -1.41
C LEU A 528 -0.84 -14.03 -0.40
N THR A 529 -1.97 -14.09 0.29
CA THR A 529 -2.34 -13.10 1.28
C THR A 529 -2.58 -13.71 2.65
N PHE A 530 -2.27 -12.94 3.68
CA PHE A 530 -2.39 -13.23 5.08
C PHE A 530 -3.28 -12.19 5.74
N ASP A 531 -4.26 -12.65 6.50
CA ASP A 531 -5.17 -11.78 7.25
C ASP A 531 -5.10 -12.12 8.74
N ILE A 532 -4.96 -11.10 9.58
CA ILE A 532 -5.17 -11.18 11.03
C ILE A 532 -6.30 -10.23 11.38
N MET A 533 -7.31 -10.68 12.13
CA MET A 533 -8.44 -9.83 12.53
C MET A 533 -8.79 -9.99 13.99
N PHE A 534 -9.34 -8.94 14.59
CA PHE A 534 -9.54 -8.85 16.04
C PHE A 534 -11.03 -8.69 16.40
N ASP A 535 -11.43 -9.26 17.55
CA ASP A 535 -12.81 -9.16 18.06
C ASP A 535 -13.19 -7.71 18.44
N ASN A 536 -12.21 -6.85 18.75
CA ASN A 536 -12.43 -5.48 19.21
C ASN A 536 -11.23 -4.56 18.91
N GLY A 537 -11.46 -3.24 19.03
CA GLY A 537 -10.47 -2.20 18.76
C GLY A 537 -9.28 -2.17 19.73
N GLU A 538 -9.45 -2.67 20.97
CA GLU A 538 -8.37 -2.75 21.97
C GLU A 538 -7.30 -3.75 21.52
N ALA A 539 -7.70 -4.97 21.13
CA ALA A 539 -6.78 -5.98 20.62
C ALA A 539 -6.07 -5.52 19.33
N TYR A 540 -6.82 -4.93 18.40
CA TYR A 540 -6.28 -4.35 17.17
C TYR A 540 -5.21 -3.29 17.46
N THR A 541 -5.53 -2.31 18.31
CA THR A 541 -4.63 -1.20 18.65
C THR A 541 -3.39 -1.72 19.39
N ARG A 542 -3.55 -2.69 20.29
CA ARG A 542 -2.43 -3.34 21.00
C ARG A 542 -1.45 -3.97 20.02
N VAL A 543 -1.94 -4.79 19.08
CA VAL A 543 -1.06 -5.45 18.10
C VAL A 543 -0.43 -4.44 17.15
N MET A 544 -1.20 -3.45 16.68
CA MET A 544 -0.68 -2.37 15.84
C MET A 544 0.48 -1.62 16.51
N ASN A 545 0.30 -1.21 17.75
CA ASN A 545 1.31 -0.46 18.50
C ASN A 545 2.50 -1.32 18.97
N SER A 546 2.35 -2.64 18.98
CA SER A 546 3.44 -3.54 19.38
C SER A 546 4.59 -3.59 18.37
N GLY A 547 4.35 -3.23 17.10
CA GLY A 547 5.37 -3.25 16.05
C GLY A 547 5.79 -4.66 15.61
N VAL A 548 5.02 -5.71 15.93
CA VAL A 548 5.38 -7.10 15.61
C VAL A 548 4.97 -7.54 14.21
N LEU A 549 4.34 -6.68 13.40
CA LEU A 549 3.87 -7.00 12.05
C LEU A 549 4.53 -6.11 10.98
N THR A 550 5.83 -5.81 11.14
CA THR A 550 6.62 -5.02 10.19
C THR A 550 7.09 -5.85 9.00
N ASN A 551 7.57 -5.19 7.94
CA ASN A 551 8.13 -5.89 6.78
C ASN A 551 9.34 -6.73 7.17
N GLU A 552 10.22 -6.21 8.02
CA GLU A 552 11.44 -6.88 8.47
C GLU A 552 11.11 -8.20 9.18
N HIS A 553 10.12 -8.18 10.08
CA HIS A 553 9.73 -9.37 10.83
C HIS A 553 9.05 -10.40 9.92
N ILE A 554 8.19 -9.99 9.00
CA ILE A 554 7.56 -10.92 8.03
C ILE A 554 8.60 -11.51 7.07
N MET A 555 9.59 -10.72 6.65
CA MET A 555 10.71 -11.21 5.85
C MET A 555 11.53 -12.26 6.57
N GLU A 556 11.86 -12.03 7.84
CA GLU A 556 12.57 -13.01 8.67
C GLU A 556 11.74 -14.29 8.86
N LEU A 557 10.46 -14.13 9.21
CA LEU A 557 9.55 -15.23 9.52
C LEU A 557 9.28 -16.17 8.34
N TYR A 558 9.26 -15.64 7.11
CA TYR A 558 8.96 -16.43 5.90
C TYR A 558 10.15 -16.53 4.93
N HIS A 559 11.35 -16.10 5.35
CA HIS A 559 12.55 -16.06 4.50
C HIS A 559 12.38 -15.30 3.17
N LEU A 560 11.67 -14.17 3.23
CA LEU A 560 11.34 -13.34 2.07
C LEU A 560 12.36 -12.22 1.85
N LYS A 561 12.38 -11.68 0.64
CA LYS A 561 13.08 -10.44 0.28
C LYS A 561 12.09 -9.28 0.31
N SER A 562 12.60 -8.06 0.47
CA SER A 562 11.77 -6.85 0.50
C SER A 562 10.86 -6.69 -0.73
N LYS A 563 11.34 -7.10 -1.92
CA LYS A 563 10.56 -7.07 -3.16
C LYS A 563 9.40 -8.07 -3.21
N ASP A 564 9.42 -9.10 -2.36
CA ASP A 564 8.41 -10.17 -2.37
C ASP A 564 7.15 -9.73 -1.59
N ILE A 565 7.24 -8.69 -0.74
CA ILE A 565 6.09 -8.11 -0.03
C ILE A 565 5.43 -7.04 -0.91
N ILE A 566 4.18 -7.30 -1.31
CA ILE A 566 3.35 -6.42 -2.16
C ILE A 566 2.58 -5.42 -1.31
N THR A 567 2.02 -5.88 -0.19
CA THR A 567 1.26 -5.07 0.76
C THR A 567 1.54 -5.56 2.17
N ASN A 568 1.65 -4.64 3.12
CA ASN A 568 1.67 -4.93 4.56
C ASN A 568 1.08 -3.71 5.28
N MET A 569 -0.13 -3.84 5.80
CA MET A 569 -0.83 -2.71 6.41
C MET A 569 -1.92 -3.13 7.39
N PHE A 570 -2.23 -2.22 8.30
CA PHE A 570 -3.43 -2.28 9.13
C PHE A 570 -4.61 -1.60 8.41
N PHE A 571 -5.82 -2.08 8.68
CA PHE A 571 -7.07 -1.59 8.11
C PHE A 571 -8.15 -1.54 9.20
N GLU A 572 -8.34 -0.34 9.73
CA GLU A 572 -9.22 -0.06 10.86
C GLU A 572 -10.70 -0.37 10.61
N PRO A 573 -11.30 -0.09 9.44
CA PRO A 573 -12.72 -0.40 9.20
C PRO A 573 -13.11 -1.87 9.42
N ALA A 574 -12.16 -2.79 9.30
CA ALA A 574 -12.35 -4.21 9.54
C ALA A 574 -11.61 -4.74 10.79
N LEU A 575 -10.94 -3.87 11.55
CA LEU A 575 -10.03 -4.26 12.64
C LEU A 575 -9.06 -5.36 12.21
N ALA A 576 -8.40 -5.13 11.06
CA ALA A 576 -7.62 -6.15 10.38
C ALA A 576 -6.19 -5.70 10.12
N TRP A 577 -5.28 -6.66 10.06
CA TRP A 577 -3.97 -6.53 9.45
C TRP A 577 -3.91 -7.42 8.21
N LYS A 578 -3.28 -6.93 7.16
CA LYS A 578 -3.18 -7.61 5.88
C LYS A 578 -1.76 -7.54 5.33
N CYS A 579 -1.22 -8.71 4.98
CA CYS A 579 0.01 -8.80 4.22
C CYS A 579 -0.20 -9.66 2.98
N THR A 580 0.26 -9.18 1.83
CA THR A 580 0.23 -9.91 0.57
C THR A 580 1.64 -10.02 0.03
N ILE A 581 2.03 -11.24 -0.35
CA ILE A 581 3.34 -11.57 -0.88
C ILE A 581 3.22 -12.18 -2.27
N GLN A 582 4.28 -12.10 -3.06
CA GLN A 582 4.42 -12.89 -4.27
C GLN A 582 4.54 -14.37 -3.90
N ARG A 583 3.82 -15.24 -4.62
CA ARG A 583 3.92 -16.69 -4.40
C ARG A 583 5.30 -17.19 -4.86
N PRO A 584 5.88 -18.18 -4.15
CA PRO A 584 7.07 -18.87 -4.66
C PRO A 584 6.82 -19.64 -5.96
N TRP A 585 5.56 -20.02 -6.22
CA TRP A 585 5.13 -20.69 -7.45
C TRP A 585 3.74 -20.22 -7.90
N GLU A 586 3.52 -20.31 -9.21
CA GLU A 586 2.22 -20.08 -9.84
C GLU A 586 1.20 -21.11 -9.32
N GLN A 587 -0.01 -20.65 -9.00
CA GLN A 587 -1.08 -21.48 -8.47
C GLN A 587 -1.41 -22.68 -9.38
N GLY A 588 -1.41 -23.89 -8.80
CA GLY A 588 -1.81 -25.12 -9.48
C GLY A 588 -0.87 -25.61 -10.59
N THR A 589 0.33 -25.03 -10.73
CA THR A 589 1.33 -25.44 -11.72
C THR A 589 2.16 -26.67 -11.26
N VAL A 590 3.15 -27.07 -12.06
CA VAL A 590 4.08 -28.17 -11.76
C VAL A 590 5.00 -27.82 -10.58
N GLY A 591 4.95 -28.64 -9.52
CA GLY A 591 5.72 -28.44 -8.29
C GLY A 591 5.07 -27.54 -7.22
N GLU A 592 3.87 -27.01 -7.47
CA GLU A 592 3.11 -26.21 -6.52
C GLU A 592 2.59 -27.09 -5.34
N ARG A 593 2.51 -26.51 -4.13
CA ARG A 593 2.34 -27.28 -2.88
C ARG A 593 1.05 -27.02 -2.11
N ASP A 594 0.41 -25.87 -2.31
CA ASP A 594 -0.83 -25.46 -1.64
C ASP A 594 -1.63 -24.57 -2.59
N THR A 595 -2.35 -25.22 -3.52
CA THR A 595 -3.07 -24.55 -4.61
C THR A 595 -4.08 -23.53 -4.09
N LEU A 596 -4.58 -23.71 -2.88
CA LEU A 596 -5.55 -22.81 -2.27
C LEU A 596 -4.90 -21.75 -1.36
N GLY A 597 -3.60 -21.88 -1.06
CA GLY A 597 -2.86 -20.99 -0.16
C GLY A 597 -3.35 -21.03 1.29
N THR A 598 -4.02 -22.10 1.71
CA THR A 598 -4.81 -22.11 2.96
C THR A 598 -4.01 -22.48 4.22
N GLN A 599 -2.80 -23.03 4.07
CA GLN A 599 -2.00 -23.54 5.18
C GLN A 599 -0.71 -22.75 5.40
N GLN A 600 -0.62 -21.56 4.83
CA GLN A 600 0.58 -20.71 4.90
C GLN A 600 0.60 -19.82 6.16
N HIS A 601 -0.52 -19.65 6.86
CA HIS A 601 -0.63 -18.78 8.04
C HIS A 601 -0.02 -19.34 9.33
N GLY A 602 0.41 -20.61 9.33
CA GLY A 602 0.92 -21.31 10.52
C GLY A 602 1.96 -20.53 11.33
N PRO A 603 2.99 -19.94 10.71
CA PRO A 603 4.00 -19.15 11.43
C PRO A 603 3.43 -17.95 12.18
N LEU A 604 2.35 -17.31 11.67
CA LEU A 604 1.73 -16.15 12.31
C LEU A 604 1.14 -16.48 13.67
N LEU A 605 0.68 -17.72 13.88
CA LEU A 605 0.02 -18.16 15.11
C LEU A 605 0.92 -17.96 16.34
N ASN A 606 2.23 -18.15 16.18
CA ASN A 606 3.22 -18.14 17.25
C ASN A 606 3.98 -16.82 17.37
N ILE A 607 3.65 -15.78 16.59
CA ILE A 607 4.21 -14.44 16.79
C ILE A 607 3.93 -13.99 18.22
N ILE A 608 4.97 -13.59 18.93
CA ILE A 608 4.87 -13.11 20.31
C ILE A 608 4.43 -11.64 20.29
N VAL A 609 3.28 -11.37 20.91
CA VAL A 609 2.80 -10.02 21.16
C VAL A 609 3.29 -9.61 22.55
N PRO A 610 4.16 -8.60 22.66
CA PRO A 610 4.73 -8.19 23.94
C PRO A 610 3.64 -7.74 24.92
N LYS A 611 3.99 -7.75 26.22
CA LYS A 611 3.13 -7.23 27.29
C LYS A 611 2.53 -5.87 26.90
N ALA A 612 1.24 -5.69 27.18
CA ALA A 612 0.58 -4.40 26.95
C ALA A 612 1.40 -3.31 27.65
N ARG A 613 1.89 -2.33 26.89
CA ARG A 613 2.60 -1.20 27.48
C ARG A 613 1.58 -0.46 28.35
N ASN A 614 1.89 -0.29 29.64
CA ASN A 614 1.11 0.57 30.55
C ASN A 614 1.13 2.04 30.12
N ASP A 615 1.95 2.37 29.13
CA ASP A 615 1.84 3.64 28.45
C ASP A 615 0.60 3.56 27.57
N SER A 616 -0.49 4.13 28.07
CA SER A 616 -1.44 4.83 27.22
C SER A 616 -0.65 5.82 26.35
N VAL A 617 -0.03 5.35 25.26
CA VAL A 617 0.58 6.22 24.28
C VAL A 617 -0.60 6.95 23.68
N GLN A 618 -0.84 8.17 24.18
CA GLN A 618 -1.84 9.03 23.60
C GLN A 618 -1.57 9.09 22.09
N PRO A 619 -2.61 8.99 21.24
CA PRO A 619 -2.42 9.16 19.82
C PRO A 619 -1.72 10.51 19.59
N ARG A 620 -0.82 10.60 18.60
CA ARG A 620 -0.07 11.85 18.31
C ARG A 620 -1.01 13.05 18.07
N SER A 621 -2.26 12.78 17.66
CA SER A 621 -3.32 13.78 17.56
C SER A 621 -3.68 14.47 18.88
N MET A 622 -3.30 13.91 20.02
CA MET A 622 -3.48 14.48 21.36
C MET A 622 -2.19 15.02 21.97
N PHE A 623 -1.04 14.85 21.30
CA PHE A 623 0.23 15.37 21.82
C PHE A 623 0.16 16.88 22.03
N THR A 624 0.76 17.34 23.12
CA THR A 624 1.26 18.70 23.27
C THR A 624 2.62 18.85 22.59
N ALA A 625 3.11 20.09 22.46
CA ALA A 625 4.46 20.34 21.94
C ALA A 625 5.53 19.62 22.78
N LYS A 626 5.33 19.55 24.10
CA LYS A 626 6.22 18.83 25.02
C LYS A 626 6.21 17.33 24.74
N ASP A 627 5.04 16.72 24.58
CA ASP A 627 4.92 15.29 24.28
C ASP A 627 5.62 14.92 22.98
N SER A 628 5.59 15.80 21.97
CA SER A 628 6.36 15.61 20.73
C SER A 628 7.86 15.64 20.96
N VAL A 629 8.36 16.57 21.78
CA VAL A 629 9.79 16.59 22.14
C VAL A 629 10.16 15.33 22.91
N GLU A 630 9.36 14.93 23.90
CA GLU A 630 9.61 13.70 24.67
C GLU A 630 9.61 12.45 23.80
N HIS A 631 8.64 12.32 22.89
CA HIS A 631 8.54 11.20 21.96
C HIS A 631 9.78 11.11 21.06
N ILE A 632 10.18 12.23 20.43
CA ILE A 632 11.35 12.27 19.57
C ILE A 632 12.63 12.01 20.37
N TRP A 633 12.76 12.62 21.56
CA TRP A 633 13.92 12.47 22.44
C TRP A 633 14.15 11.02 22.88
N LYS A 634 13.08 10.36 23.35
CA LYS A 634 13.12 8.95 23.76
C LYS A 634 13.43 8.04 22.57
N THR A 635 12.84 8.31 21.41
CA THR A 635 13.08 7.52 20.18
C THR A 635 14.54 7.64 19.72
N LEU A 636 15.15 8.83 19.83
CA LEU A 636 16.58 9.04 19.55
C LEU A 636 17.51 8.45 20.63
N SER A 637 16.96 7.79 21.66
CA SER A 637 17.72 7.18 22.76
C SER A 637 18.66 8.17 23.45
N LEU A 638 18.12 9.34 23.79
CA LEU A 638 18.80 10.42 24.50
C LEU A 638 18.48 10.39 26.01
N PRO A 639 19.29 11.02 26.88
CA PRO A 639 19.13 10.90 28.34
C PRO A 639 17.85 11.56 28.86
N ALA A 640 16.99 10.77 29.51
CA ALA A 640 15.63 11.19 29.87
C ALA A 640 15.58 12.34 30.89
N GLU A 641 16.60 12.47 31.74
CA GLU A 641 16.71 13.50 32.77
C GLU A 641 16.69 14.94 32.21
N SER A 642 17.11 15.12 30.96
CA SER A 642 17.10 16.43 30.30
C SER A 642 15.69 16.94 30.02
N LEU A 643 14.70 16.05 29.86
CA LEU A 643 13.32 16.45 29.54
C LEU A 643 12.69 17.30 30.65
N ALA A 644 13.15 17.14 31.89
CA ALA A 644 12.69 17.96 33.02
C ALA A 644 13.08 19.44 32.89
N GLN A 645 14.10 19.75 32.07
CA GLN A 645 14.62 21.10 31.89
C GLN A 645 13.93 21.86 30.75
N LEU A 646 12.97 21.24 30.05
CA LEU A 646 12.27 21.86 28.95
C LEU A 646 10.99 22.57 29.41
N HIS A 647 10.95 23.88 29.21
CA HIS A 647 9.79 24.73 29.44
C HIS A 647 9.28 25.31 28.12
N LEU A 648 8.03 24.99 27.77
CA LEU A 648 7.38 25.45 26.55
C LEU A 648 6.17 26.33 26.89
N PRO A 649 6.36 27.59 27.32
CA PRO A 649 5.26 28.43 27.78
C PRO A 649 4.38 28.95 26.64
N GLY A 650 3.09 29.12 26.93
CA GLY A 650 2.09 29.70 26.03
C GLY A 650 1.17 28.67 25.39
N GLU A 651 -0.06 29.08 25.09
CA GLU A 651 -1.10 28.28 24.44
C GLU A 651 -1.76 29.06 23.30
N GLY A 652 -2.44 28.35 22.39
CA GLY A 652 -3.22 28.93 21.31
C GLY A 652 -2.90 28.36 19.92
N LEU A 653 -3.63 28.85 18.91
CA LEU A 653 -3.54 28.37 17.52
C LEU A 653 -2.24 28.81 16.81
N GLY A 654 -1.68 29.95 17.21
CA GLY A 654 -0.42 30.52 16.69
C GLY A 654 -0.49 31.12 15.28
N LEU A 655 -0.78 30.31 14.26
CA LEU A 655 -0.91 30.73 12.85
C LEU A 655 -2.24 30.21 12.26
N PRO A 656 -2.88 30.94 11.32
CA PRO A 656 -4.18 30.54 10.77
C PRO A 656 -4.02 29.33 9.85
N SER A 657 -4.31 28.15 10.37
CA SER A 657 -4.14 26.87 9.68
C SER A 657 -4.97 25.77 10.34
N SER A 658 -5.48 24.82 9.55
CA SER A 658 -6.11 23.63 10.13
C SER A 658 -5.08 22.71 10.78
N PHE A 659 -3.84 22.66 10.26
CA PHE A 659 -2.73 21.94 10.88
C PHE A 659 -2.19 22.64 12.11
N LYS A 660 -1.70 21.85 13.08
CA LYS A 660 -1.04 22.31 14.32
C LYS A 660 0.38 22.84 14.09
N ILE A 661 0.53 23.86 13.25
CA ILE A 661 1.84 24.44 12.90
C ILE A 661 2.53 25.06 14.12
N ALA A 662 1.76 25.67 15.02
CA ALA A 662 2.32 26.30 16.23
C ALA A 662 2.96 25.29 17.18
N HIS A 663 2.31 24.13 17.34
CA HIS A 663 2.87 22.99 18.04
C HIS A 663 4.19 22.55 17.40
N LEU A 664 4.18 22.33 16.07
CA LEU A 664 5.37 21.87 15.35
C LEU A 664 6.53 22.86 15.49
N ALA A 665 6.24 24.16 15.43
CA ALA A 665 7.23 25.22 15.61
C ALA A 665 7.88 25.18 17.00
N GLN A 666 7.06 25.21 18.05
CA GLN A 666 7.57 25.20 19.42
C GLN A 666 8.30 23.90 19.76
N ALA A 667 7.79 22.75 19.31
CA ALA A 667 8.40 21.45 19.56
C ALA A 667 9.76 21.30 18.85
N SER A 668 9.84 21.64 17.56
CA SER A 668 11.09 21.48 16.79
C SER A 668 12.20 22.43 17.28
N ILE A 669 11.87 23.68 17.62
CA ILE A 669 12.82 24.63 18.21
C ILE A 669 13.23 24.17 19.62
N GLY A 670 12.26 23.81 20.47
CA GLY A 670 12.52 23.31 21.82
C GLY A 670 13.41 22.07 21.86
N LEU A 671 13.18 21.11 20.94
CA LEU A 671 14.04 19.94 20.78
C LEU A 671 15.48 20.33 20.43
N SER A 672 15.68 21.23 19.47
CA SER A 672 17.02 21.68 19.06
C SER A 672 17.75 22.40 20.19
N ALA A 673 17.08 23.28 20.92
CA ALA A 673 17.67 24.02 22.04
C ALA A 673 17.97 23.12 23.24
N LEU A 674 17.11 22.14 23.53
CA LEU A 674 17.36 21.16 24.60
C LEU A 674 18.58 20.28 24.29
N LEU A 675 18.74 19.87 23.03
CA LEU A 675 19.93 19.15 22.58
C LEU A 675 21.20 20.01 22.67
N ALA A 676 21.12 21.30 22.34
CA ALA A 676 22.24 22.22 22.54
C ALA A 676 22.62 22.31 24.03
N ALA A 677 21.64 22.47 24.92
CA ALA A 677 21.85 22.46 26.36
C ALA A 677 22.45 21.13 26.85
N GLN A 678 22.03 20.00 26.29
CA GLN A 678 22.56 18.67 26.62
C GLN A 678 24.02 18.50 26.18
N ILE A 679 24.39 18.99 24.99
CA ILE A 679 25.79 19.01 24.54
C ILE A 679 26.64 19.89 25.47
N HIS A 680 26.14 21.07 25.85
CA HIS A 680 26.82 21.95 26.79
C HIS A 680 27.04 21.29 28.15
N ALA A 681 26.01 20.64 28.69
CA ALA A 681 26.05 19.91 29.95
C ALA A 681 27.07 18.77 29.91
N HIS A 682 27.03 17.96 28.86
CA HIS A 682 27.97 16.86 28.65
C HIS A 682 29.42 17.35 28.51
N ARG A 683 29.65 18.41 27.72
CA ARG A 683 30.98 19.02 27.53
C ARG A 683 31.60 19.47 28.86
N ASN A 684 30.79 20.04 29.73
CA ASN A 684 31.24 20.66 30.98
C ASN A 684 31.09 19.75 32.22
N SER A 685 30.56 18.55 32.05
CA SER A 685 30.24 17.63 33.16
C SER A 685 29.35 18.28 34.23
N ILE A 686 28.33 19.02 33.80
CA ILE A 686 27.33 19.69 34.65
C ILE A 686 25.92 19.20 34.28
N PRO A 687 24.89 19.42 35.14
CA PRO A 687 23.51 19.15 34.77
C PRO A 687 23.03 20.01 33.59
N THR A 688 22.04 19.49 32.85
CA THR A 688 21.40 20.22 31.74
C THR A 688 20.70 21.47 32.24
N HIS A 689 20.91 22.59 31.53
CA HIS A 689 20.30 23.88 31.86
C HIS A 689 18.83 23.93 31.46
N THR A 690 18.05 24.74 32.17
CA THR A 690 16.68 25.09 31.82
C THR A 690 16.62 25.73 30.43
N VAL A 691 15.74 25.21 29.58
CA VAL A 691 15.46 25.71 28.22
C VAL A 691 14.04 26.24 28.16
N SER A 692 13.85 27.45 27.63
CA SER A 692 12.54 28.07 27.46
C SER A 692 12.28 28.48 26.01
N VAL A 693 11.14 28.09 25.45
CA VAL A 693 10.70 28.49 24.10
C VAL A 693 9.24 28.95 24.11
N PRO A 694 8.97 30.28 24.14
CA PRO A 694 7.61 30.80 24.10
C PRO A 694 6.89 30.52 22.77
N LEU A 695 5.66 29.99 22.82
CA LEU A 695 4.87 29.60 21.64
C LEU A 695 4.75 30.74 20.62
N LYS A 696 4.43 31.95 21.10
CA LYS A 696 4.25 33.14 20.24
C LYS A 696 5.55 33.52 19.51
N HIS A 697 6.70 33.39 20.17
CA HIS A 697 7.99 33.70 19.55
C HIS A 697 8.37 32.63 18.52
N ALA A 698 8.15 31.34 18.84
CA ALA A 698 8.42 30.22 17.94
C ALA A 698 7.65 30.33 16.61
N VAL A 699 6.36 30.68 16.65
CA VAL A 699 5.55 30.83 15.42
C VAL A 699 5.96 32.02 14.55
N ILE A 700 6.47 33.08 15.17
CA ILE A 700 7.02 34.24 14.46
C ILE A 700 8.36 33.87 13.82
N GLU A 701 9.21 33.11 14.50
CA GLU A 701 10.51 32.66 13.97
C GLU A 701 10.34 31.72 12.76
N PHE A 702 9.28 30.89 12.74
CA PHE A 702 8.86 30.06 11.59
C PHE A 702 8.48 30.84 10.32
N LYS A 703 8.52 32.18 10.37
CA LYS A 703 8.32 33.08 9.24
C LYS A 703 9.43 34.13 9.14
N SER A 704 10.55 33.94 9.83
CA SER A 704 11.61 34.95 9.98
C SER A 704 12.15 35.46 8.63
N GLU A 705 12.13 34.63 7.58
CA GLU A 705 12.58 35.02 6.24
C GLU A 705 11.67 36.07 5.58
N ARG A 706 10.47 36.30 6.13
CA ARG A 706 9.50 37.31 5.69
C ARG A 706 9.35 38.46 6.69
N LEU A 707 9.98 38.34 7.87
CA LEU A 707 9.80 39.25 9.01
C LEU A 707 11.11 39.94 9.38
N TYR A 708 11.71 40.63 8.40
CA TYR A 708 12.84 41.53 8.62
C TYR A 708 12.77 42.76 7.72
N THR A 709 13.50 43.81 8.09
CA THR A 709 13.69 45.03 7.29
C THR A 709 15.17 45.34 7.14
N LEU A 710 15.52 46.02 6.06
CA LEU A 710 16.86 46.60 5.82
C LEU A 710 16.73 48.10 5.60
N ASP A 711 17.46 48.90 6.37
CA ASP A 711 17.37 50.37 6.38
C ASP A 711 15.90 50.85 6.44
N ALA A 712 15.13 50.25 7.35
CA ALA A 712 13.68 50.42 7.53
C ALA A 712 12.77 50.05 6.33
N ASN A 713 13.33 49.57 5.22
CA ASN A 713 12.55 49.11 4.07
C ASN A 713 12.15 47.64 4.24
N SER A 714 10.89 47.33 3.93
CA SER A 714 10.45 45.96 3.78
C SER A 714 11.11 45.33 2.57
N THR A 715 11.41 44.04 2.67
CA THR A 715 11.94 43.30 1.53
C THR A 715 10.81 42.94 0.55
N PRO A 716 11.03 43.10 -0.76
CA PRO A 716 10.01 42.77 -1.74
C PRO A 716 9.78 41.26 -1.76
N SER A 717 8.51 40.85 -1.61
CA SER A 717 8.07 39.49 -1.92
C SER A 717 8.09 39.32 -3.44
N PRO A 718 8.89 38.40 -4.01
CA PRO A 718 8.93 38.24 -5.45
C PRO A 718 7.61 37.63 -5.94
N TRP A 719 6.88 38.37 -6.77
CA TRP A 719 5.82 37.80 -7.59
C TRP A 719 6.45 36.84 -8.60
N SER A 720 5.92 35.62 -8.63
CA SER A 720 6.37 34.54 -9.48
C SER A 720 5.68 34.65 -10.86
N PRO A 721 6.43 34.72 -11.98
CA PRO A 721 5.85 34.97 -13.30
C PRO A 721 4.99 33.82 -13.83
N ILE A 722 5.26 32.57 -13.42
CA ILE A 722 4.50 31.38 -13.88
C ILE A 722 4.23 30.33 -12.80
N GLY A 723 4.74 30.48 -11.57
CA GLY A 723 4.64 29.47 -10.52
C GLY A 723 3.29 29.43 -9.82
N GLY A 724 3.07 28.51 -8.88
CA GLY A 724 1.78 28.34 -8.19
C GLY A 724 0.89 27.29 -8.85
N LEU A 725 -0.42 27.32 -8.55
CA LEU A 725 -1.37 26.30 -8.99
C LEU A 725 -1.94 26.62 -10.38
N HIS A 726 -2.04 25.59 -11.23
CA HIS A 726 -2.57 25.66 -12.60
C HIS A 726 -3.55 24.52 -12.82
N LYS A 727 -4.67 24.82 -13.48
CA LYS A 727 -5.69 23.84 -13.82
C LYS A 727 -5.25 22.99 -15.02
N THR A 728 -5.42 21.68 -14.93
CA THR A 728 -5.21 20.70 -15.99
C THR A 728 -6.55 20.17 -16.50
N ALA A 729 -6.53 19.26 -17.48
CA ALA A 729 -7.73 18.65 -18.04
C ALA A 729 -8.54 17.84 -17.01
N ASP A 730 -7.87 17.27 -16.01
CA ASP A 730 -8.43 16.33 -15.02
C ASP A 730 -8.14 16.71 -13.56
N GLY A 731 -7.51 17.86 -13.31
CA GLY A 731 -7.08 18.25 -11.97
C GLY A 731 -6.27 19.54 -11.93
N TYR A 732 -5.19 19.53 -11.15
CA TYR A 732 -4.28 20.67 -11.02
C TYR A 732 -2.83 20.21 -10.90
N VAL A 733 -1.90 21.04 -11.34
CA VAL A 733 -0.48 20.94 -11.00
C VAL A 733 -0.01 22.22 -10.32
N ARG A 734 1.02 22.11 -9.48
CA ARG A 734 1.79 23.24 -8.97
C ARG A 734 3.14 23.33 -9.67
N ILE A 735 3.49 24.52 -10.14
CA ILE A 735 4.82 24.86 -10.67
C ILE A 735 5.62 25.63 -9.61
N HIS A 736 6.89 25.27 -9.44
CA HIS A 736 7.84 26.06 -8.65
C HIS A 736 8.87 26.74 -9.58
N ASP A 737 8.93 28.08 -9.58
CA ASP A 737 9.69 28.86 -10.58
C ASP A 737 10.65 29.92 -10.00
N SER A 738 10.99 29.80 -8.71
CA SER A 738 11.91 30.72 -8.02
C SER A 738 13.33 30.72 -8.62
N PHE A 739 13.68 29.72 -9.44
CA PHE A 739 14.95 29.65 -10.15
C PHE A 739 14.76 29.81 -11.66
N PRO A 740 15.61 30.61 -12.36
CA PRO A 740 15.51 30.83 -13.81
C PRO A 740 15.46 29.53 -14.61
N ASN A 741 16.35 28.58 -14.33
CA ASN A 741 16.40 27.29 -15.02
C ASN A 741 15.15 26.42 -14.82
N HIS A 742 14.42 26.59 -13.70
CA HIS A 742 13.15 25.89 -13.48
C HIS A 742 12.02 26.55 -14.26
N ARG A 743 12.01 27.88 -14.30
CA ARG A 743 11.05 28.68 -15.06
C ARG A 743 11.18 28.45 -16.56
N GLU A 744 12.38 28.58 -17.08
CA GLU A 744 12.72 28.36 -18.49
C GLU A 744 12.46 26.91 -18.89
N GLY A 745 12.84 25.95 -18.04
CA GLY A 745 12.57 24.54 -18.26
C GLY A 745 11.08 24.22 -18.32
N ALA A 746 10.26 24.81 -17.43
CA ALA A 746 8.81 24.65 -17.47
C ALA A 746 8.20 25.27 -18.73
N ARG A 747 8.62 26.48 -19.13
CA ARG A 747 8.19 27.11 -20.39
C ARG A 747 8.56 26.26 -21.60
N SER A 748 9.77 25.74 -21.64
CA SER A 748 10.26 24.88 -22.73
C SER A 748 9.47 23.58 -22.82
N LEU A 749 9.23 22.90 -21.68
CA LEU A 749 8.42 21.68 -21.62
C LEU A 749 7.01 21.89 -22.18
N LEU A 750 6.41 23.03 -21.87
CA LEU A 750 5.05 23.38 -22.28
C LEU A 750 4.96 23.97 -23.70
N GLY A 751 6.09 24.17 -24.38
CA GLY A 751 6.14 24.83 -25.69
C GLY A 751 5.70 26.29 -25.64
N CYS A 752 5.95 26.98 -24.52
CA CYS A 752 5.72 28.40 -24.34
C CYS A 752 6.87 29.24 -24.93
N SER A 753 6.59 30.50 -25.29
CA SER A 753 7.65 31.46 -25.61
C SER A 753 8.51 31.75 -24.36
N PRO A 754 9.77 32.19 -24.53
CA PRO A 754 10.66 32.52 -23.40
C PRO A 754 10.09 33.55 -22.44
N ASP A 755 9.24 34.47 -22.91
CA ASP A 755 8.63 35.55 -22.12
C ASP A 755 7.21 35.24 -21.64
N ALA A 756 6.73 34.01 -21.84
CA ALA A 756 5.34 33.65 -21.60
C ALA A 756 4.89 33.94 -20.17
N ASN A 757 3.76 34.63 -20.01
CA ASN A 757 3.20 34.97 -18.71
C ASN A 757 2.44 33.78 -18.08
N ARG A 758 1.89 33.99 -16.87
CA ARG A 758 1.13 32.97 -16.14
C ARG A 758 -0.07 32.45 -16.94
N ASP A 759 -0.80 33.33 -17.62
CA ASP A 759 -2.04 32.98 -18.32
C ASP A 759 -1.74 32.15 -19.56
N GLU A 760 -0.72 32.54 -20.34
CA GLU A 760 -0.24 31.78 -21.49
C GLU A 760 0.27 30.39 -21.08
N THR A 761 0.99 30.32 -19.97
CA THR A 761 1.46 29.05 -19.40
C THR A 761 0.29 28.18 -18.94
N SER A 762 -0.71 28.78 -18.28
CA SER A 762 -1.93 28.09 -17.84
C SER A 762 -2.74 27.54 -19.01
N ALA A 763 -2.84 28.29 -20.10
CA ALA A 763 -3.52 27.85 -21.31
C ALA A 763 -2.87 26.60 -21.94
N LYS A 764 -1.54 26.49 -21.90
CA LYS A 764 -0.83 25.28 -22.34
C LYS A 764 -1.05 24.10 -21.41
N ILE A 765 -1.07 24.34 -20.10
CA ILE A 765 -1.28 23.30 -19.07
C ILE A 765 -2.70 22.73 -19.10
N ALA A 766 -3.70 23.53 -19.48
CA ALA A 766 -5.11 23.12 -19.48
C ALA A 766 -5.41 21.86 -20.32
N ALA A 767 -4.59 21.57 -21.34
CA ALA A 767 -4.74 20.39 -22.18
C ALA A 767 -4.03 19.14 -21.64
N TRP A 768 -3.14 19.29 -20.65
CA TRP A 768 -2.44 18.17 -20.04
C TRP A 768 -3.30 17.45 -19.01
N ARG A 769 -3.03 16.17 -18.78
CA ARG A 769 -3.45 15.48 -17.55
C ARG A 769 -2.42 15.73 -16.44
N ALA A 770 -2.86 15.87 -15.20
CA ALA A 770 -1.99 16.31 -14.10
C ALA A 770 -0.80 15.38 -13.86
N ILE A 771 -1.06 14.07 -13.82
CA ILE A 771 -0.04 13.04 -13.56
C ILE A 771 0.92 12.89 -14.74
N ASP A 772 0.42 13.03 -15.97
CA ASP A 772 1.25 12.93 -17.18
C ASP A 772 2.23 14.10 -17.26
N LEU A 773 1.76 15.32 -16.96
CA LEU A 773 2.63 16.49 -16.90
C LEU A 773 3.64 16.41 -15.76
N GLU A 774 3.24 15.96 -14.57
CA GLU A 774 4.16 15.71 -13.46
C GLU A 774 5.25 14.70 -13.85
N SER A 775 4.85 13.56 -14.43
CA SER A 775 5.78 12.50 -14.81
C SER A 775 6.78 13.00 -15.85
N THR A 776 6.28 13.67 -16.90
CA THR A 776 7.14 14.26 -17.95
C THR A 776 8.08 15.33 -17.38
N ALA A 777 7.60 16.14 -16.45
CA ALA A 777 8.42 17.14 -15.76
C ALA A 777 9.52 16.49 -14.92
N PHE A 778 9.20 15.44 -14.16
CA PHE A 778 10.18 14.72 -13.35
C PHE A 778 11.24 14.01 -14.20
N ASP A 779 10.83 13.38 -15.31
CA ASP A 779 11.76 12.77 -16.28
C ASP A 779 12.71 13.82 -16.88
N SER A 780 12.21 15.04 -17.06
CA SER A 780 12.98 16.21 -17.50
C SER A 780 13.74 16.92 -16.37
N LYS A 781 13.75 16.36 -15.15
CA LYS A 781 14.39 16.92 -13.94
C LYS A 781 13.88 18.31 -13.53
N LEU A 782 12.62 18.60 -13.85
CA LEU A 782 11.87 19.81 -13.51
C LEU A 782 11.04 19.61 -12.24
N VAL A 783 10.37 20.68 -11.80
CA VAL A 783 9.74 20.80 -10.47
C VAL A 783 8.28 21.23 -10.61
N ILE A 784 7.49 20.30 -11.15
CA ILE A 784 6.05 20.39 -11.32
C ILE A 784 5.43 19.19 -10.60
N SER A 785 4.42 19.39 -9.77
CA SER A 785 3.77 18.30 -9.03
C SER A 785 2.26 18.36 -9.14
N ALA A 786 1.63 17.22 -9.37
CA ALA A 786 0.18 17.08 -9.40
C ALA A 786 -0.39 17.26 -7.99
N LEU A 787 -1.47 18.03 -7.92
CA LEU A 787 -2.29 18.16 -6.72
C LEU A 787 -2.98 16.83 -6.45
N ARG A 788 -2.86 16.33 -5.22
CA ARG A 788 -3.50 15.09 -4.77
C ARG A 788 -4.20 15.34 -3.45
N SER A 789 -5.21 14.54 -3.17
CA SER A 789 -5.78 14.29 -1.85
C SER A 789 -4.93 13.30 -1.06
N TYR A 790 -5.21 13.12 0.24
CA TYR A 790 -4.52 12.10 1.05
C TYR A 790 -4.74 10.69 0.51
N THR A 791 -5.96 10.36 0.07
CA THR A 791 -6.31 9.03 -0.43
C THR A 791 -5.56 8.69 -1.72
N GLU A 792 -5.30 9.67 -2.58
CA GLU A 792 -4.47 9.52 -3.78
C GLU A 792 -2.98 9.46 -3.46
N TRP A 793 -2.51 10.17 -2.45
CA TRP A 793 -1.11 10.12 -2.01
C TRP A 793 -0.77 8.77 -1.36
N ASP A 794 -1.59 8.31 -0.41
CA ASP A 794 -1.29 7.16 0.45
C ASP A 794 -1.22 5.82 -0.31
N VAL A 795 -1.83 5.73 -1.50
CA VAL A 795 -1.72 4.56 -2.36
C VAL A 795 -0.36 4.46 -3.07
N LEU A 796 0.38 5.56 -3.21
CA LEU A 796 1.63 5.59 -3.95
C LEU A 796 2.76 4.85 -3.21
N PRO A 797 3.65 4.15 -3.94
CA PRO A 797 4.81 3.50 -3.32
C PRO A 797 5.71 4.49 -2.55
N GLN A 798 5.80 5.75 -3.01
CA GLN A 798 6.57 6.77 -2.30
C GLN A 798 6.01 7.09 -0.92
N ALA A 799 4.69 7.23 -0.78
CA ALA A 799 4.06 7.56 0.49
C ALA A 799 4.35 6.50 1.57
N ARG A 800 4.41 5.23 1.16
CA ARG A 800 4.74 4.09 2.04
C ARG A 800 6.21 4.04 2.42
N ALA A 801 7.11 4.43 1.51
CA ALA A 801 8.55 4.43 1.76
C ALA A 801 9.00 5.53 2.74
N ILE A 802 8.22 6.60 2.90
CA ILE A 802 8.53 7.68 3.84
C ILE A 802 8.37 7.19 5.28
N ALA A 803 9.45 7.31 6.06
CA ALA A 803 9.46 6.97 7.48
C ALA A 803 8.39 7.73 8.26
N ASP A 804 7.75 7.06 9.23
CA ASP A 804 6.82 7.67 10.19
C ASP A 804 7.56 8.38 11.35
N PHE A 805 8.70 9.00 11.06
CA PHE A 805 9.53 9.69 12.04
C PHE A 805 10.37 10.79 11.35
N PRO A 806 10.51 11.99 11.94
CA PRO A 806 11.08 13.14 11.23
C PRO A 806 12.62 13.13 11.16
N ILE A 807 13.31 12.38 12.01
CA ILE A 807 14.79 12.36 12.10
C ILE A 807 15.31 10.92 11.99
N LEU A 808 15.93 10.56 10.88
CA LEU A 808 16.58 9.26 10.74
C LEU A 808 18.06 9.38 11.10
N LEU A 809 18.50 8.59 12.07
CA LEU A 809 19.87 8.58 12.56
C LEU A 809 20.50 7.19 12.35
N ARG A 810 21.65 7.14 11.67
CA ARG A 810 22.36 5.89 11.35
C ARG A 810 23.86 5.99 11.63
N LYS A 811 24.43 5.00 12.32
CA LYS A 811 25.89 4.89 12.49
C LYS A 811 26.50 4.32 11.20
N LEU A 812 27.48 5.02 10.62
CA LEU A 812 28.13 4.64 9.36
C LEU A 812 29.35 3.72 9.59
N CYS A 813 30.16 4.03 10.60
CA CYS A 813 31.32 3.24 10.99
C CYS A 813 31.73 3.53 12.43
N ASP A 814 32.47 2.62 13.06
CA ASP A 814 33.10 2.87 14.36
C ASP A 814 34.28 3.84 14.27
N GLY A 815 34.59 4.48 15.39
CA GLY A 815 35.64 5.49 15.53
C GLY A 815 35.73 5.98 16.98
N PRO A 816 36.61 6.97 17.28
CA PRO A 816 36.88 7.40 18.65
C PRO A 816 35.64 7.94 19.37
N LYS A 817 35.59 7.81 20.69
CA LYS A 817 34.58 8.45 21.55
C LYS A 817 35.04 9.84 21.98
N GLY A 818 34.08 10.74 22.19
CA GLY A 818 34.30 12.08 22.73
C GLY A 818 33.92 13.20 21.77
N LEU A 819 33.72 14.41 22.31
CA LEU A 819 33.48 15.60 21.50
C LEU A 819 34.74 16.02 20.74
N PRO A 820 34.62 16.71 19.59
CA PRO A 820 35.77 17.19 18.85
C PRO A 820 36.71 18.07 19.69
N LYS A 821 38.03 17.97 19.45
CA LYS A 821 39.05 18.70 20.24
C LYS A 821 38.85 20.21 20.27
N THR A 822 38.38 20.80 19.18
CA THR A 822 38.09 22.24 19.08
C THR A 822 36.97 22.68 20.02
N MET A 823 36.05 21.78 20.37
CA MET A 823 34.99 22.04 21.35
C MET A 823 35.47 21.91 22.80
N GLN A 824 36.67 21.38 23.06
CA GLN A 824 37.21 21.17 24.41
C GLN A 824 37.98 22.40 24.95
N SER A 825 37.98 23.53 24.22
CA SER A 825 38.69 24.76 24.59
C SER A 825 37.98 25.56 25.70
N ALA A 826 38.68 26.51 26.33
CA ALA A 826 38.22 27.21 27.54
C ALA A 826 37.03 28.17 27.36
N ASN A 827 36.62 28.50 26.12
CA ASN A 827 35.50 29.42 25.90
C ASN A 827 34.16 28.67 25.88
N ASN A 828 33.41 28.78 26.98
CA ASN A 828 32.14 28.10 27.22
C ASN A 828 30.93 29.05 27.19
N ASP A 829 31.04 30.19 26.50
CA ASP A 829 29.95 31.17 26.37
C ASP A 829 28.70 30.61 25.67
N LYS A 830 28.88 29.70 24.70
CA LYS A 830 27.81 29.07 23.91
C LYS A 830 27.93 27.55 23.83
N ALA A 831 26.77 26.89 23.69
CA ALA A 831 26.63 25.44 23.71
C ALA A 831 27.49 24.68 22.68
N LEU A 832 27.56 25.17 21.44
CA LEU A 832 28.25 24.53 20.32
C LEU A 832 29.57 25.22 19.94
N ARG A 833 30.11 26.07 20.83
CA ARG A 833 31.38 26.77 20.58
C ARG A 833 32.49 25.77 20.22
N GLY A 834 33.15 26.00 19.09
CA GLY A 834 34.20 25.14 18.54
C GLY A 834 33.71 24.05 17.58
N LEU A 835 32.39 23.85 17.41
CA LEU A 835 31.86 22.96 16.37
C LEU A 835 32.07 23.60 15.00
N ARG A 836 32.47 22.81 13.99
CA ARG A 836 32.79 23.28 12.63
C ARG A 836 31.88 22.57 11.64
N VAL A 837 31.08 23.34 10.91
CA VAL A 837 30.05 22.85 10.00
C VAL A 837 30.34 23.35 8.59
N LEU A 838 30.64 22.44 7.67
CA LEU A 838 30.76 22.76 6.26
C LEU A 838 29.42 22.52 5.58
N GLU A 839 28.79 23.59 5.11
CA GLU A 839 27.41 23.57 4.64
C GLU A 839 27.32 23.82 3.13
N LEU A 840 26.77 22.86 2.40
CA LEU A 840 26.46 22.94 0.97
C LEU A 840 24.93 22.85 0.78
N SER A 841 24.27 23.99 0.93
CA SER A 841 22.81 24.07 1.00
C SER A 841 22.25 25.27 0.23
N ARG A 842 20.94 25.28 0.02
CA ARG A 842 20.20 26.34 -0.69
C ARG A 842 18.78 26.46 -0.11
N VAL A 843 18.12 27.60 -0.36
CA VAL A 843 16.70 27.86 -0.05
C VAL A 843 16.46 28.00 1.46
N ILE A 844 15.62 27.16 2.11
CA ILE A 844 15.16 27.39 3.49
C ILE A 844 15.62 26.28 4.43
N ALA A 845 15.18 25.03 4.23
CA ALA A 845 15.31 23.97 5.25
C ALA A 845 16.76 23.69 5.71
N ALA A 846 17.67 23.40 4.79
CA ALA A 846 19.06 23.14 5.12
C ALA A 846 19.79 24.42 5.61
N PRO A 847 19.62 25.60 4.97
CA PRO A 847 20.10 26.87 5.51
C PRO A 847 19.64 27.18 6.93
N LEU A 848 18.39 26.89 7.28
CA LEU A 848 17.90 27.07 8.62
C LEU A 848 18.65 26.19 9.62
N ALA A 849 18.91 24.92 9.30
CA ALA A 849 19.66 24.03 10.18
C ALA A 849 21.06 24.60 10.52
N GLY A 850 21.79 25.10 9.52
CA GLY A 850 23.07 25.77 9.76
C GLY A 850 22.92 27.04 10.62
N ARG A 851 21.88 27.84 10.38
CA ARG A 851 21.62 29.06 11.15
C ARG A 851 21.27 28.75 12.61
N THR A 852 20.54 27.67 12.88
CA THR A 852 20.25 27.19 14.24
C THR A 852 21.54 26.77 14.96
N LEU A 853 22.42 26.01 14.29
CA LEU A 853 23.71 25.61 14.87
C LEU A 853 24.59 26.84 15.19
N ALA A 854 24.60 27.83 14.30
CA ALA A 854 25.32 29.09 14.52
C ALA A 854 24.74 29.93 15.67
N ALA A 855 23.42 29.90 15.88
CA ALA A 855 22.77 30.57 17.03
C ALA A 855 23.28 30.02 18.38
N HIS A 856 23.69 28.74 18.39
CA HIS A 856 24.30 28.09 19.55
C HIS A 856 25.84 28.11 19.51
N GLY A 857 26.46 28.87 18.60
CA GLY A 857 27.90 29.15 18.60
C GLY A 857 28.78 28.28 17.71
N ALA A 858 28.19 27.42 16.86
CA ALA A 858 28.96 26.68 15.85
C ALA A 858 29.56 27.63 14.79
N ASP A 859 30.78 27.33 14.32
CA ASP A 859 31.38 27.98 13.16
C ASP A 859 30.85 27.31 11.89
N VAL A 860 29.93 28.00 11.21
CA VAL A 860 29.24 27.50 10.03
C VAL A 860 29.76 28.22 8.79
N LEU A 861 30.39 27.44 7.91
CA LEU A 861 30.93 27.90 6.63
C LEU A 861 29.99 27.45 5.51
N TRP A 862 29.18 28.39 5.03
CA TRP A 862 28.21 28.15 3.98
C TRP A 862 28.86 28.33 2.60
N VAL A 863 28.98 27.21 1.89
CA VAL A 863 29.59 27.13 0.57
C VAL A 863 28.52 27.35 -0.49
N THR A 864 28.74 28.39 -1.28
CA THR A 864 27.96 28.72 -2.48
C THR A 864 28.88 28.64 -3.70
N SER A 865 28.39 28.97 -4.89
CA SER A 865 29.19 28.97 -6.13
C SER A 865 28.98 30.28 -6.88
N PRO A 866 30.02 30.83 -7.54
CA PRO A 866 29.86 32.01 -8.39
C PRO A 866 28.91 31.76 -9.58
N ASN A 867 28.67 30.48 -9.91
CA ASN A 867 27.79 30.05 -11.01
C ASN A 867 26.34 29.77 -10.55
N LEU A 868 25.99 30.04 -9.30
CA LEU A 868 24.64 29.86 -8.77
C LEU A 868 24.02 31.23 -8.42
N PRO A 869 22.72 31.45 -8.71
CA PRO A 869 22.08 32.74 -8.42
C PRO A 869 21.95 32.99 -6.93
N ASP A 870 22.06 34.24 -6.50
CA ASP A 870 21.67 34.71 -5.16
C ASP A 870 20.13 34.68 -5.03
N LEU A 871 19.61 34.45 -3.81
CA LEU A 871 18.21 34.59 -3.44
C LEU A 871 18.07 35.65 -2.34
N PRO A 872 18.22 36.95 -2.65
CA PRO A 872 18.42 37.99 -1.63
C PRO A 872 17.34 38.03 -0.54
N ALA A 873 16.08 37.78 -0.89
CA ALA A 873 14.97 37.80 0.08
C ALA A 873 15.15 36.77 1.21
N ILE A 874 15.75 35.62 0.89
CA ILE A 874 15.88 34.45 1.77
C ILE A 874 17.31 34.36 2.33
N ASP A 875 18.32 34.50 1.47
CA ASP A 875 19.73 34.30 1.82
C ASP A 875 20.23 35.29 2.88
N ARG A 876 19.65 36.49 2.96
CA ARG A 876 20.01 37.50 3.97
C ARG A 876 19.63 37.07 5.39
N ASP A 877 18.44 36.50 5.59
CA ASP A 877 18.03 36.03 6.92
C ASP A 877 18.74 34.71 7.28
N PHE A 878 18.85 33.76 6.35
CA PHE A 878 19.54 32.49 6.61
C PHE A 878 21.07 32.59 6.65
N GLY A 879 21.64 33.71 6.20
CA GLY A 879 23.06 34.06 6.35
C GLY A 879 23.44 34.51 7.77
N ARG A 880 22.47 34.81 8.64
CA ARG A 880 22.73 35.21 10.03
C ARG A 880 23.47 34.10 10.78
N GLY A 881 24.59 34.48 11.41
CA GLY A 881 25.49 33.60 12.14
C GLY A 881 26.52 32.87 11.30
N LYS A 882 26.47 32.98 9.96
CA LYS A 882 27.31 32.18 9.06
C LYS A 882 28.36 33.03 8.37
N ARG A 883 29.44 32.35 7.95
CA ARG A 883 30.41 32.87 6.99
C ARG A 883 30.14 32.25 5.64
N THR A 884 30.27 33.01 4.56
CA THR A 884 29.89 32.56 3.22
C THR A 884 31.07 32.61 2.26
N ILE A 885 31.32 31.50 1.57
CA ILE A 885 32.43 31.37 0.61
C ILE A 885 31.93 30.89 -0.75
N HIS A 886 32.68 31.24 -1.79
CA HIS A 886 32.47 30.75 -3.15
C HIS A 886 33.45 29.62 -3.48
N ILE A 887 32.90 28.49 -3.90
CA ILE A 887 33.64 27.36 -4.43
C ILE A 887 32.96 26.88 -5.72
N ASP A 888 33.72 26.78 -6.80
CA ASP A 888 33.31 26.06 -7.99
C ASP A 888 33.82 24.62 -7.94
N LEU A 889 32.92 23.67 -7.68
CA LEU A 889 33.23 22.24 -7.63
C LEU A 889 33.61 21.64 -9.00
N SER A 890 33.62 22.42 -10.09
CA SER A 890 34.19 22.02 -11.39
C SER A 890 35.65 22.42 -11.55
N ASP A 891 36.14 23.34 -10.72
CA ASP A 891 37.55 23.75 -10.68
C ASP A 891 38.33 22.86 -9.69
N THR A 892 39.49 22.36 -10.14
CA THR A 892 40.29 21.41 -9.35
C THR A 892 40.91 22.07 -8.11
N SER A 893 41.37 23.31 -8.21
CA SER A 893 41.92 24.07 -7.08
C SER A 893 40.85 24.38 -6.03
N ASP A 894 39.62 24.67 -6.48
CA ASP A 894 38.48 24.85 -5.59
C ASP A 894 37.99 23.54 -4.95
N TYR A 895 38.12 22.41 -5.64
CA TYR A 895 37.91 21.10 -5.02
C TYR A 895 38.96 20.79 -3.94
N GLU A 896 40.23 21.14 -4.15
CA GLU A 896 41.27 21.03 -3.11
C GLU A 896 40.96 21.92 -1.90
N ASN A 897 40.36 23.10 -2.11
CA ASN A 897 39.87 23.95 -1.02
C ASN A 897 38.76 23.24 -0.19
N ILE A 898 37.77 22.61 -0.85
CA ILE A 898 36.75 21.79 -0.16
C ILE A 898 37.41 20.70 0.66
N SER A 899 38.34 19.96 0.05
CA SER A 899 39.04 18.86 0.68
C SER A 899 39.77 19.32 1.95
N ARG A 900 40.50 20.44 1.89
CA ARG A 900 41.17 21.02 3.07
C ARG A 900 40.19 21.47 4.16
N LEU A 901 39.07 22.08 3.78
CA LEU A 901 38.04 22.47 4.76
C LEU A 901 37.40 21.25 5.43
N LEU A 902 37.12 20.20 4.65
CA LEU A 902 36.59 18.93 5.14
C LEU A 902 37.57 18.22 6.06
N ASP A 903 38.88 18.38 5.93
CA ASP A 903 39.85 17.74 6.82
C ASP A 903 39.66 18.16 8.29
N ASP A 904 39.15 19.38 8.52
CA ASP A 904 38.87 19.95 9.85
C ASP A 904 37.37 20.07 10.20
N ALA A 905 36.46 19.66 9.30
CA ALA A 905 35.01 19.78 9.50
C ALA A 905 34.47 18.66 10.40
N HIS A 906 33.60 18.99 11.36
CA HIS A 906 32.93 17.99 12.21
C HIS A 906 31.62 17.51 11.60
N VAL A 907 30.95 18.42 10.89
CA VAL A 907 29.67 18.17 10.23
C VAL A 907 29.80 18.57 8.76
N PHE A 908 29.40 17.68 7.87
CA PHE A 908 29.11 17.99 6.48
C PHE A 908 27.59 18.06 6.32
N LEU A 909 27.05 19.25 6.07
CA LEU A 909 25.62 19.51 5.92
C LEU A 909 25.30 19.76 4.46
N GLN A 910 24.32 19.06 3.90
CA GLN A 910 23.90 19.29 2.52
C GLN A 910 22.39 19.25 2.30
N GLY A 911 21.92 20.03 1.33
CA GLY A 911 20.51 20.12 0.95
C GLY A 911 20.24 19.83 -0.52
N PHE A 912 21.14 19.09 -1.19
CA PHE A 912 20.94 18.66 -2.57
C PHE A 912 20.19 17.32 -2.60
N ARG A 913 19.53 17.05 -3.73
CA ARG A 913 18.86 15.74 -3.93
C ARG A 913 19.86 14.59 -3.67
N PRO A 914 19.41 13.48 -3.07
CA PRO A 914 20.21 12.27 -2.92
C PRO A 914 20.98 11.90 -4.21
N GLY A 915 22.27 11.59 -4.07
CA GLY A 915 23.19 11.31 -5.17
C GLY A 915 23.85 12.54 -5.82
N GLY A 916 23.32 13.76 -5.60
CA GLY A 916 23.82 14.99 -6.25
C GLY A 916 25.29 15.27 -5.98
N LEU A 917 25.69 15.37 -4.71
CA LEU A 917 27.08 15.58 -4.31
C LEU A 917 27.90 14.28 -4.24
N ALA A 918 27.24 13.11 -4.09
CA ALA A 918 27.90 11.81 -4.11
C ALA A 918 28.65 11.58 -5.42
N SER A 919 28.10 12.02 -6.56
CA SER A 919 28.77 11.99 -7.87
C SER A 919 30.09 12.78 -7.94
N ARG A 920 30.38 13.61 -6.93
CA ARG A 920 31.62 14.40 -6.80
C ARG A 920 32.50 13.92 -5.63
N GLY A 921 32.31 12.69 -5.15
CA GLY A 921 33.10 12.10 -4.05
C GLY A 921 32.73 12.59 -2.65
N LEU A 922 31.57 13.23 -2.50
CA LEU A 922 31.05 13.74 -1.22
C LEU A 922 29.88 12.88 -0.71
N SER A 923 29.95 11.56 -0.90
CA SER A 923 28.95 10.64 -0.35
C SER A 923 29.19 10.41 1.14
N PRO A 924 28.14 10.10 1.94
CA PRO A 924 28.30 9.78 3.35
C PRO A 924 29.28 8.63 3.61
N SER A 925 29.27 7.59 2.76
CA SER A 925 30.21 6.46 2.86
C SER A 925 31.66 6.86 2.58
N ASP A 926 31.90 7.71 1.57
CA ASP A 926 33.24 8.17 1.23
C ASP A 926 33.81 9.05 2.35
N LEU A 927 33.00 10.00 2.85
CA LEU A 927 33.37 10.89 3.93
C LEU A 927 33.62 10.12 5.24
N ALA A 928 32.74 9.18 5.61
CA ALA A 928 32.92 8.36 6.80
C ALA A 928 34.17 7.50 6.73
N SER A 929 34.46 6.91 5.56
CA SER A 929 35.66 6.11 5.32
C SER A 929 36.93 6.96 5.43
N ARG A 930 36.94 8.13 4.80
CA ARG A 930 38.07 9.07 4.81
C ARG A 930 38.37 9.62 6.21
N TYR A 931 37.33 9.92 6.98
CA TYR A 931 37.45 10.60 8.28
C TYR A 931 37.21 9.69 9.49
N LYS A 932 37.26 8.36 9.31
CA LYS A 932 37.06 7.36 10.37
C LYS A 932 37.90 7.59 11.63
N HIS A 933 39.12 8.11 11.48
CA HIS A 933 40.05 8.35 12.59
C HIS A 933 39.64 9.50 13.53
N ARG A 934 38.71 10.36 13.11
CA ARG A 934 38.23 11.52 13.88
C ARG A 934 36.70 11.63 13.95
N ASN A 935 36.00 10.73 13.27
CA ASN A 935 34.58 10.76 12.98
C ASN A 935 34.12 11.97 12.13
N ILE A 936 32.98 11.81 11.46
CA ILE A 936 32.27 12.90 10.79
C ILE A 936 30.75 12.67 10.87
N ILE A 937 29.97 13.74 10.95
CA ILE A 937 28.51 13.70 10.84
C ILE A 937 28.12 14.15 9.43
N CYS A 938 27.43 13.29 8.69
CA CYS A 938 26.89 13.59 7.36
C CYS A 938 25.39 13.89 7.48
N ALA A 939 24.99 15.13 7.30
CA ALA A 939 23.61 15.58 7.47
C ALA A 939 22.97 15.94 6.13
N ASN A 940 21.86 15.28 5.81
CA ASN A 940 21.19 15.38 4.51
C ASN A 940 19.75 15.89 4.69
N MET A 941 19.42 16.97 3.98
CA MET A 941 18.06 17.44 3.76
C MET A 941 17.58 17.03 2.36
N SER A 942 16.39 16.44 2.27
CA SER A 942 15.77 16.05 0.98
C SER A 942 14.28 16.35 0.95
N ALA A 943 13.67 16.32 -0.23
CA ALA A 943 12.22 16.50 -0.34
C ALA A 943 11.44 15.25 0.08
N TYR A 944 11.82 14.08 -0.44
CA TYR A 944 11.00 12.85 -0.36
C TYR A 944 11.59 11.73 0.51
N GLY A 945 12.77 11.93 1.10
CA GLY A 945 13.44 10.92 1.92
C GLY A 945 14.53 10.16 1.15
N PRO A 946 15.34 9.36 1.86
CA PRO A 946 16.40 8.56 1.26
C PRO A 946 15.87 7.35 0.48
N ASP A 947 14.64 6.91 0.76
CA ASP A 947 14.02 5.70 0.23
C ASP A 947 12.83 5.98 -0.72
N GLY A 948 12.46 4.97 -1.48
CA GLY A 948 11.30 4.99 -2.39
C GLY A 948 11.60 5.53 -3.79
N PRO A 949 10.65 5.39 -4.74
CA PRO A 949 10.86 5.74 -6.15
C PRO A 949 11.11 7.23 -6.42
N TRP A 950 10.83 8.11 -5.46
CA TRP A 950 11.00 9.56 -5.60
C TRP A 950 12.23 10.09 -4.85
N CYS A 951 13.06 9.23 -4.26
CA CYS A 951 14.23 9.63 -3.46
C CYS A 951 15.21 10.53 -4.25
N SER A 952 15.30 10.37 -5.57
CA SER A 952 16.16 11.16 -6.46
C SER A 952 15.48 12.40 -7.05
N ARG A 953 14.20 12.64 -6.78
CA ARG A 953 13.44 13.77 -7.35
C ARG A 953 13.77 15.08 -6.63
N ARG A 954 13.64 16.19 -7.37
CA ARG A 954 13.70 17.54 -6.79
C ARG A 954 12.35 17.87 -6.14
N GLY A 955 12.36 18.62 -5.06
CA GLY A 955 11.14 19.09 -4.43
C GLY A 955 11.38 20.32 -3.58
N PHE A 956 10.28 20.96 -3.21
CA PHE A 956 10.19 22.14 -2.36
C PHE A 956 9.00 21.95 -1.43
N ASP A 957 8.96 22.64 -0.30
CA ASP A 957 7.85 22.55 0.66
C ASP A 957 6.49 22.66 -0.03
N SER A 958 6.26 23.71 -0.83
CA SER A 958 5.00 23.89 -1.57
C SER A 958 4.63 22.71 -2.49
N LEU A 959 5.62 22.01 -3.06
CA LEU A 959 5.38 20.86 -3.93
C LEU A 959 5.04 19.62 -3.11
N VAL A 960 5.73 19.42 -1.98
CA VAL A 960 5.42 18.35 -1.03
C VAL A 960 4.02 18.53 -0.47
N GLN A 961 3.62 19.73 -0.06
CA GLN A 961 2.25 20.01 0.37
C GLN A 961 1.20 19.71 -0.71
N THR A 962 1.55 19.98 -1.99
CA THR A 962 0.64 19.78 -3.12
C THR A 962 0.47 18.30 -3.45
N CYS A 963 1.57 17.54 -3.53
CA CYS A 963 1.50 16.13 -3.89
C CYS A 963 1.05 15.23 -2.74
N SER A 964 1.16 15.67 -1.48
CA SER A 964 0.91 14.83 -0.32
C SER A 964 -0.52 14.81 0.22
N GLY A 965 -1.44 15.62 -0.34
CA GLY A 965 -2.78 15.77 0.24
C GLY A 965 -2.97 16.99 1.14
N MET A 966 -1.89 17.60 1.65
CA MET A 966 -2.01 18.68 2.64
C MET A 966 -2.82 19.87 2.12
N ASN A 967 -2.54 20.34 0.89
CA ASN A 967 -3.23 21.52 0.38
C ASN A 967 -4.72 21.28 0.10
N VAL A 968 -5.10 20.06 -0.31
CA VAL A 968 -6.52 19.69 -0.47
C VAL A 968 -7.19 19.68 0.90
N SER A 969 -6.58 19.02 1.88
CA SER A 969 -7.14 18.94 3.25
C SER A 969 -7.28 20.31 3.91
N GLU A 970 -6.30 21.20 3.74
CA GLU A 970 -6.35 22.57 4.26
C GLU A 970 -7.51 23.37 3.63
N ALA A 971 -7.76 23.18 2.33
CA ALA A 971 -8.84 23.84 1.62
C ALA A 971 -10.23 23.33 2.06
N GLU A 972 -10.36 22.01 2.26
CA GLU A 972 -11.57 21.37 2.78
C GLU A 972 -11.94 21.92 4.17
N HIS A 973 -10.97 22.00 5.09
CA HIS A 973 -11.20 22.56 6.43
C HIS A 973 -11.54 24.04 6.40
N PHE A 974 -10.89 24.83 5.53
CA PHE A 974 -11.22 26.24 5.34
C PHE A 974 -12.64 26.43 4.77
N GLY A 975 -13.13 25.47 3.98
CA GLY A 975 -14.50 25.43 3.46
C GLY A 975 -14.86 26.64 2.60
N GLY A 976 -13.90 27.10 1.79
CA GLY A 976 -14.04 28.23 0.86
C GLY A 976 -14.31 27.84 -0.60
N GLY A 977 -14.37 26.54 -0.90
CA GLY A 977 -14.55 26.02 -2.27
C GLY A 977 -13.29 26.06 -3.14
N GLU A 978 -12.13 26.35 -2.54
CA GLU A 978 -10.82 26.31 -3.21
C GLU A 978 -10.38 24.86 -3.45
N ALA A 979 -9.69 24.58 -4.57
CA ALA A 979 -9.15 23.24 -4.82
C ALA A 979 -7.95 22.89 -3.92
N ALA A 980 -7.19 23.90 -3.50
CA ALA A 980 -5.98 23.74 -2.72
C ALA A 980 -5.67 25.03 -1.95
N ARG A 981 -5.26 24.90 -0.69
CA ARG A 981 -4.89 26.02 0.17
C ARG A 981 -3.48 25.80 0.75
N PRO A 982 -2.52 26.72 0.52
CA PRO A 982 -1.20 26.62 1.13
C PRO A 982 -1.25 26.92 2.63
N THR A 983 -0.35 26.32 3.40
CA THR A 983 -0.14 26.70 4.80
C THR A 983 0.38 28.15 4.92
N PRO A 984 0.17 28.85 6.06
CA PRO A 984 0.57 30.26 6.23
C PRO A 984 2.08 30.52 6.16
N CYS A 985 2.90 29.47 6.25
CA CYS A 985 4.36 29.51 6.11
C CYS A 985 4.88 28.23 5.43
N GLN A 986 6.19 28.20 5.12
CA GLN A 986 6.88 26.97 4.68
C GLN A 986 7.17 26.09 5.90
N ALA A 987 6.12 25.54 6.51
CA ALA A 987 6.19 24.84 7.79
C ALA A 987 7.06 23.58 7.73
N LEU A 988 7.11 22.90 6.58
CA LEU A 988 7.91 21.69 6.39
C LEU A 988 9.39 22.05 6.27
N ASP A 989 9.72 23.13 5.56
CA ASP A 989 11.09 23.64 5.48
C ASP A 989 11.60 24.08 6.85
N HIS A 990 10.81 24.88 7.58
CA HIS A 990 11.21 25.39 8.89
C HIS A 990 11.38 24.28 9.91
N ALA A 991 10.38 23.43 10.09
CA ALA A 991 10.50 22.29 11.00
C ALA A 991 11.61 21.32 10.56
N GLY A 992 11.76 21.09 9.25
CA GLY A 992 12.84 20.28 8.70
C GLY A 992 14.23 20.81 9.08
N GLY A 993 14.44 22.12 9.01
CA GLY A 993 15.71 22.73 9.43
C GLY A 993 16.03 22.54 10.91
N TYR A 994 15.06 22.78 11.80
CA TYR A 994 15.23 22.54 13.24
C TYR A 994 15.40 21.06 13.58
N PHE A 995 14.69 20.16 12.88
CA PHE A 995 14.87 18.72 13.06
C PHE A 995 16.23 18.23 12.54
N LEU A 996 16.76 18.82 11.45
CA LEU A 996 18.09 18.47 10.96
C LEU A 996 19.18 18.94 11.93
N SER A 997 19.07 20.16 12.49
CA SER A 997 20.00 20.64 13.51
C SER A 997 19.91 19.81 14.80
N ALA A 998 18.71 19.44 15.24
CA ALA A 998 18.50 18.49 16.33
C ALA A 998 19.15 17.13 16.02
N GLY A 999 18.94 16.56 14.83
CA GLY A 999 19.57 15.30 14.44
C GLY A 999 21.10 15.37 14.43
N ILE A 1000 21.69 16.49 14.00
CA ILE A 1000 23.13 16.75 14.08
C ILE A 1000 23.61 16.77 15.53
N MET A 1001 22.90 17.47 16.43
CA MET A 1001 23.29 17.52 17.85
C MET A 1001 23.08 16.18 18.55
N ALA A 1002 22.04 15.41 18.19
CA ALA A 1002 21.85 14.05 18.67
C ALA A 1002 22.99 13.13 18.19
N ALA A 1003 23.37 13.21 16.92
CA ALA A 1003 24.52 12.51 16.37
C ALA A 1003 25.82 12.90 17.09
N LEU A 1004 26.02 14.19 17.39
CA LEU A 1004 27.18 14.68 18.13
C LEU A 1004 27.23 14.13 19.57
N TYR A 1005 26.08 14.04 20.25
CA TYR A 1005 25.99 13.42 21.56
C TYR A 1005 26.31 11.92 21.50
N LYS A 1006 25.82 11.23 20.46
CA LYS A 1006 26.13 9.82 20.19
C LYS A 1006 27.60 9.62 19.84
N GLN A 1007 28.24 10.52 19.09
CA GLN A 1007 29.70 10.50 18.89
C GLN A 1007 30.45 10.63 20.22
N ALA A 1008 30.00 11.52 21.10
CA ALA A 1008 30.64 11.73 22.39
C ALA A 1008 30.59 10.48 23.29
N THR A 1009 29.48 9.74 23.26
CA THR A 1009 29.20 8.61 24.18
C THR A 1009 29.50 7.23 23.58
N GLU A 1010 29.30 7.07 22.29
CA GLU A 1010 29.36 5.80 21.55
C GLU A 1010 30.46 5.79 20.47
N GLY A 1011 30.90 6.96 20.00
CA GLY A 1011 31.90 7.12 18.95
C GLY A 1011 31.35 6.90 17.54
N GLY A 1012 32.24 6.91 16.54
CA GLY A 1012 31.93 6.59 15.15
C GLY A 1012 31.41 7.75 14.29
N SER A 1013 31.33 7.53 12.98
CA SER A 1013 30.73 8.48 12.03
C SER A 1013 29.23 8.22 11.92
N TRP A 1014 28.44 9.28 11.76
CA TRP A 1014 26.99 9.20 11.78
C TRP A 1014 26.38 9.90 10.57
N GLU A 1015 25.22 9.42 10.16
CA GLU A 1015 24.40 10.00 9.12
C GLU A 1015 23.06 10.45 9.72
N VAL A 1016 22.65 11.65 9.36
CA VAL A 1016 21.37 12.24 9.74
C VAL A 1016 20.59 12.52 8.46
N ASN A 1017 19.40 11.93 8.32
CA ASN A 1017 18.51 12.21 7.19
C ASN A 1017 17.21 12.83 7.71
N VAL A 1018 16.85 14.00 7.17
CA VAL A 1018 15.54 14.63 7.35
C VAL A 1018 14.95 14.89 5.98
N SER A 1019 13.63 14.69 5.85
CA SER A 1019 12.94 15.01 4.61
C SER A 1019 11.66 15.82 4.83
N LEU A 1020 11.36 16.71 3.90
CA LEU A 1020 10.13 17.50 3.95
C LEU A 1020 8.88 16.62 3.98
N ALA A 1021 8.88 15.51 3.25
CA ALA A 1021 7.80 14.54 3.26
C ALA A 1021 7.70 13.76 4.60
N GLY A 1022 8.83 13.48 5.26
CA GLY A 1022 8.82 12.93 6.62
C GLY A 1022 8.27 13.91 7.65
N VAL A 1023 8.64 15.19 7.54
CA VAL A 1023 8.09 16.27 8.38
C VAL A 1023 6.59 16.45 8.11
N MET A 1024 6.16 16.37 6.85
CA MET A 1024 4.74 16.39 6.47
C MET A 1024 3.97 15.24 7.12
N LYS A 1025 4.50 14.02 7.05
CA LYS A 1025 3.87 12.83 7.65
C LYS A 1025 3.76 12.99 9.17
N TYR A 1026 4.81 13.53 9.81
CA TYR A 1026 4.78 13.86 11.23
C TYR A 1026 3.73 14.92 11.56
N LEU A 1027 3.69 16.04 10.84
CA LEU A 1027 2.69 17.11 11.04
C LEU A 1027 1.26 16.59 10.85
N ARG A 1028 1.01 15.78 9.81
CA ARG A 1028 -0.28 15.12 9.60
C ARG A 1028 -0.67 14.24 10.79
N SER A 1029 0.28 13.51 11.37
CA SER A 1029 0.03 12.64 12.53
C SER A 1029 -0.35 13.39 13.81
N LEU A 1030 -0.03 14.69 13.91
CA LEU A 1030 -0.47 15.56 15.02
C LEU A 1030 -1.96 15.94 14.95
N GLY A 1031 -2.65 15.54 13.88
CA GLY A 1031 -4.04 15.88 13.61
C GLY A 1031 -4.22 17.33 13.17
N GLN A 1032 -5.48 17.68 12.89
CA GLN A 1032 -5.92 19.02 12.51
C GLN A 1032 -6.98 19.52 13.49
N PHE A 1033 -7.14 20.84 13.57
CA PHE A 1033 -8.23 21.46 14.31
C PHE A 1033 -9.57 21.19 13.61
N GLU A 1034 -10.64 21.03 14.39
CA GLU A 1034 -11.96 20.68 13.87
C GLU A 1034 -12.55 21.83 13.01
N GLY A 1035 -12.98 21.51 11.79
CA GLY A 1035 -13.58 22.46 10.87
C GLY A 1035 -12.71 23.69 10.64
N LYS A 1036 -13.31 24.89 10.79
CA LYS A 1036 -12.63 26.18 10.55
C LYS A 1036 -11.91 26.74 11.78
N THR A 1037 -11.91 26.04 12.91
CA THR A 1037 -11.44 26.61 14.19
C THR A 1037 -9.95 26.98 14.16
N GLY A 1038 -9.11 26.22 13.45
CA GLY A 1038 -7.68 26.50 13.29
C GLY A 1038 -7.37 27.83 12.58
N PHE A 1039 -8.34 28.40 11.85
CA PHE A 1039 -8.18 29.69 11.17
C PHE A 1039 -8.59 30.90 12.04
N ALA A 1040 -9.12 30.68 13.26
CA ALA A 1040 -9.59 31.73 14.16
C ALA A 1040 -8.44 32.42 14.92
N THR A 1041 -7.37 32.79 14.21
CA THR A 1041 -6.24 33.55 14.76
C THR A 1041 -5.65 34.48 13.71
N ARG A 1042 -4.89 35.48 14.15
CA ARG A 1042 -4.24 36.44 13.25
C ARG A 1042 -2.96 35.86 12.64
N ASP A 1043 -2.60 36.30 11.45
CA ASP A 1043 -1.28 36.04 10.86
C ASP A 1043 -0.27 37.16 11.19
N TYR A 1044 1.03 36.88 10.99
CA TYR A 1044 2.12 37.85 11.04
C TYR A 1044 2.68 38.05 9.63
N THR A 1045 2.49 39.23 9.07
CA THR A 1045 2.76 39.50 7.64
C THR A 1045 3.88 40.51 7.41
N CYS A 1046 4.17 41.35 8.41
CA CYS A 1046 5.25 42.32 8.38
C CYS A 1046 5.90 42.47 9.77
N THR A 1047 7.06 43.14 9.83
CA THR A 1047 7.77 43.38 11.09
C THR A 1047 6.97 44.22 12.09
N ALA A 1048 6.04 45.07 11.63
CA ALA A 1048 5.16 45.84 12.51
C ALA A 1048 4.14 44.97 13.28
N ASP A 1049 3.86 43.75 12.81
CA ASP A 1049 3.00 42.78 13.50
C ASP A 1049 3.72 42.08 14.68
N VAL A 1050 5.06 42.17 14.70
CA VAL A 1050 5.95 41.45 15.61
C VAL A 1050 6.20 42.29 16.88
N PRO A 1051 6.01 41.73 18.09
CA PRO A 1051 6.39 42.39 19.33
C PRO A 1051 7.88 42.77 19.35
N THR A 1052 8.19 43.99 19.79
CA THR A 1052 9.55 44.55 19.71
C THR A 1052 10.58 43.76 20.53
N GLU A 1053 10.15 43.09 21.59
CA GLU A 1053 11.01 42.22 22.40
C GLU A 1053 11.59 41.03 21.61
N TYR A 1054 10.87 40.57 20.57
CA TYR A 1054 11.28 39.46 19.69
C TYR A 1054 12.13 39.93 18.50
N LEU A 1055 12.34 41.24 18.34
CA LEU A 1055 13.18 41.80 17.30
C LEU A 1055 14.54 42.22 17.85
N GLU A 1056 15.58 42.08 17.02
CA GLU A 1056 16.88 42.72 17.21
C GLU A 1056 17.24 43.56 16.00
N THR A 1057 17.99 44.64 16.23
CA THR A 1057 18.51 45.52 15.19
C THR A 1057 20.04 45.48 15.25
N ARG A 1058 20.68 45.15 14.12
CA ARG A 1058 22.14 45.04 14.02
C ARG A 1058 22.64 45.52 12.67
N GLU A 1059 23.86 46.04 12.65
CA GLU A 1059 24.57 46.38 11.42
C GLU A 1059 24.97 45.12 10.64
N THR A 1060 24.81 45.17 9.32
CA THR A 1060 25.10 44.07 8.40
C THR A 1060 25.89 44.57 7.18
N GLY A 1061 26.38 43.66 6.34
CA GLY A 1061 26.98 44.04 5.05
C GLY A 1061 25.98 44.62 4.03
N PHE A 1062 24.70 44.75 4.40
CA PHE A 1062 23.62 45.28 3.58
C PHE A 1062 22.92 46.51 4.21
N GLY A 1063 23.48 47.08 5.28
CA GLY A 1063 22.87 48.15 6.07
C GLY A 1063 22.30 47.66 7.41
N GLU A 1064 21.49 48.50 8.06
CA GLU A 1064 20.90 48.20 9.35
C GLU A 1064 19.75 47.19 9.17
N MET A 1065 19.87 46.00 9.78
CA MET A 1065 18.87 44.94 9.70
C MET A 1065 18.10 44.84 11.02
N THR A 1066 16.77 44.97 10.96
CA THR A 1066 15.88 44.60 12.07
C THR A 1066 15.20 43.27 11.76
N ALA A 1067 15.39 42.26 12.59
CA ALA A 1067 14.94 40.89 12.33
C ALA A 1067 14.56 40.13 13.60
N VAL A 1068 13.80 39.04 13.45
CA VAL A 1068 13.38 38.17 14.56
C VAL A 1068 14.59 37.52 15.24
N LYS A 1069 14.65 37.56 16.58
CA LYS A 1069 15.65 36.86 17.40
C LYS A 1069 15.43 35.35 17.36
N HIS A 1070 16.42 34.58 17.82
CA HIS A 1070 16.16 33.16 18.07
C HIS A 1070 15.22 33.00 19.27
N SER A 1071 14.22 32.13 19.16
CA SER A 1071 13.14 32.04 20.14
C SER A 1071 13.46 31.23 21.39
N ALA A 1072 14.52 30.42 21.35
CA ALA A 1072 14.98 29.68 22.52
C ALA A 1072 15.92 30.49 23.41
N ALA A 1073 15.74 30.35 24.72
CA ALA A 1073 16.67 30.78 25.75
C ALA A 1073 17.18 29.57 26.53
N ILE A 1074 18.47 29.57 26.89
CA ILE A 1074 19.11 28.56 27.74
C ILE A 1074 19.67 29.28 28.95
N GLU A 1075 19.29 28.85 30.15
CA GLU A 1075 19.71 29.49 31.40
C GLU A 1075 21.25 29.46 31.55
N GLY A 1076 21.86 30.64 31.70
CA GLY A 1076 23.30 30.78 31.91
C GLY A 1076 24.18 30.56 30.66
N VAL A 1077 23.59 30.30 29.48
CA VAL A 1077 24.32 30.07 28.23
C VAL A 1077 23.84 31.06 27.16
N GLN A 1078 24.76 31.71 26.45
CA GLN A 1078 24.38 32.69 25.43
C GLN A 1078 23.75 31.99 24.21
N VAL A 1079 22.69 32.60 23.67
CA VAL A 1079 21.99 32.15 22.46
C VAL A 1079 21.78 33.34 21.53
N GLY A 1080 22.04 33.16 20.24
CA GLY A 1080 21.97 34.21 19.22
C GLY A 1080 23.15 34.17 18.26
N TRP A 1081 23.13 35.02 17.23
CA TRP A 1081 24.12 34.97 16.15
C TRP A 1081 25.28 35.95 16.40
N ASP A 1082 26.53 35.51 16.26
CA ASP A 1082 27.70 36.39 16.45
C ASP A 1082 28.01 37.20 15.17
N ILE A 1083 27.89 36.54 14.02
CA ILE A 1083 28.22 37.07 12.70
C ILE A 1083 26.94 37.51 12.00
N MET A 1084 26.93 38.73 11.44
CA MET A 1084 25.82 39.26 10.68
C MET A 1084 26.03 39.06 9.17
N PRO A 1085 24.93 38.92 8.39
CA PRO A 1085 25.01 38.61 6.97
C PRO A 1085 25.72 39.73 6.19
N LYS A 1086 26.38 39.35 5.10
CA LYS A 1086 27.03 40.24 4.13
C LYS A 1086 26.98 39.58 2.75
N PRO A 1087 27.39 40.25 1.66
CA PRO A 1087 27.33 39.66 0.31
C PRO A 1087 27.97 38.27 0.26
N LEU A 1088 27.30 37.33 -0.40
CA LEU A 1088 27.71 35.93 -0.47
C LEU A 1088 29.13 35.81 -1.04
N GLY A 1089 29.93 34.92 -0.44
CA GLY A 1089 31.27 34.61 -0.94
C GLY A 1089 32.39 35.56 -0.51
N THR A 1090 32.09 36.55 0.34
CA THR A 1090 33.06 37.56 0.78
C THR A 1090 33.95 37.14 1.95
N ASP A 1091 33.71 35.96 2.56
CA ASP A 1091 34.56 35.44 3.63
C ASP A 1091 35.79 34.68 3.11
N LYS A 1092 36.80 34.55 3.97
CA LYS A 1092 37.99 33.74 3.69
C LYS A 1092 37.66 32.25 3.83
N LYS A 1093 38.27 31.41 2.97
CA LYS A 1093 38.15 29.94 2.96
C LYS A 1093 38.94 29.27 4.11
N VAL A 1094 38.69 29.66 5.37
CA VAL A 1094 39.38 29.17 6.59
C VAL A 1094 38.41 29.04 7.78
N TRP A 1095 38.68 28.17 8.75
CA TRP A 1095 37.94 28.08 10.02
C TRP A 1095 38.31 29.22 10.99
N LEU A 1096 37.43 29.51 11.96
CA LEU A 1096 37.70 30.43 13.08
C LEU A 1096 38.61 29.82 14.14
#